data_AF-A0A5M9MHJ9-F1
#
_entry.id   AF-A0A5M9MHJ9-F1
#
_cell.length_a   1.000
_cell.length_b   1.000
_cell.length_c   1.000
_cell.angle_alpha   90.00
_cell.angle_beta   90.00
_cell.angle_gamma   90.00
#
_symmetry.space_group_name_H-M   'P 1'
#
loop_
_entity.id
_entity.type
_entity.pdbx_description
1 polymer ?
#
loop_
_entity_poly.entity_id
_entity_poly.type
_entity_poly.pdbx_seq_one_letter_code
_entity_poly.pdbx_strand_id
1 'polypeptide(L)'
;MTTLATSTVQTQMYVSEGDARRYELTLEGDAITDEQRAAFWNAEIEQIPLPLPPLLYSNRNVSSAVGWHRVVRRLDSSFGLKLDNMASKHRFSTTAFYLAALGTMASRLLNIDAELCVGVHAKGVMPVRLHPKPGQSVLSLLGDVQRRLERVLRHGRIESTDVREPLFTIALDCDSGPEGDLSQDTVNVEAIPGVEIGGAVARCVDDGSIAITLAVANSLYTQHDARLLLNCLIHILQNMQNNVVQSLRECPIFDPNEAWNQLDVGKGPCVEHVWPSTLIHKIDQIVHSQPDAIAVEDDTGRMWTYSEVTHRVHLIANSLLQEGIRRGSTVAVFCEPGIDSLCALLAITRVAGVYVPLDLNHPIERLALIVDDSRPHVIIAHAQTTDKVHGLHSTATVLDLSSSQSSASPVPISCSSDDAAFVLYTSGSTGRPKGVLLSHQNFAGQIASVSREFHLHRERVLQQSSLGFDVSLFQIFVALTTGGTLIIATNAIRREPTHLAELMRTTNVTFTLGVPSEYAILLRYGIHHLQQCLSWRYAVCGGERMTVSLKRAFRALDAESGPTLLSCYGPTEVSLASSYGVLSYTDISSGAEDENSPVGFTLPNYSVYILDEDMHPVPTGFPGEVYISGVGVAIGYLNNATRTNERFLPDPFSATPTTMYKTGDRGRLLPDRSLVFLGRIDGDFQIKLRGIRIELDEVANVIVSASAGILRQAAVVVRGEENKYLLGFVTFSQRVGDTDAYLAGLLARIPLAPSMRPAALVAMNELPMNVNGKLDRKALDAVGVKSRRGIDTVDMKASVEDRLKTVWEDVLETDQFEIHPESDFFQVGGNSLLLVKLQGAIHREFGVRITIRELFQVSILREMQARITSTGDENNSSINWDKEIQTHLLDLQTAIPAPTWARKVLKSGSHVLLTGATGFLGRYILDLLVNDATVETIHCLAVRPHNLVYKNTLSGVLSSKIQIWPGDLSRPYLGLMSSTFARLAETVDAIIHNGADVSFLKTYGSLRAPNVKSAVELGRMALTAGIPLHYVSSAGVMRLEQPDTDTDIFPPLDGSDGYIAGKWASERILSRAEDLGLRGFVHRPTTMVGDGVPDTDLLDTVMRYSRKMKAVPRFTCDGMIDMVCVREVARGIVQSLYIPSTKYTLYPGVQIPLHTLGAYLDEDHPLPSLDIDEWVEQARALDLNEQVASILLSEDGRKGYGISIPTPPNS
;
A
#
# COMPACT_ATOMS: atom_id res chain seq x y z
N MET A 1 -29.16 -5.91 -73.04
CA MET A 1 -29.25 -4.46 -73.25
C MET A 1 -30.27 -3.90 -72.28
N THR A 2 -29.80 -3.35 -71.16
CA THR A 2 -30.51 -2.35 -70.37
C THR A 2 -29.40 -1.49 -69.77
N THR A 3 -29.14 -0.39 -70.46
CA THR A 3 -28.19 0.66 -70.09
C THR A 3 -28.63 1.25 -68.75
N LEU A 4 -27.97 0.85 -67.66
CA LEU A 4 -27.94 1.63 -66.43
C LEU A 4 -27.15 2.91 -66.75
N ALA A 5 -27.85 4.05 -66.81
CA ALA A 5 -27.22 5.35 -66.87
C ALA A 5 -26.35 5.51 -65.62
N THR A 6 -25.04 5.50 -65.81
CA THR A 6 -24.07 5.79 -64.75
C THR A 6 -24.12 7.27 -64.42
N SER A 7 -24.59 7.62 -63.22
CA SER A 7 -24.37 8.96 -62.67
C SER A 7 -22.85 9.22 -62.58
N THR A 8 -22.40 10.34 -63.12
CA THR A 8 -20.98 10.73 -63.11
C THR A 8 -20.81 11.87 -62.12
N VAL A 9 -20.17 11.63 -60.98
CA VAL A 9 -19.64 12.76 -60.18
C VAL A 9 -18.53 13.39 -61.01
N GLN A 10 -18.70 14.65 -61.39
CA GLN A 10 -17.66 15.43 -62.03
C GLN A 10 -17.08 16.40 -61.00
N THR A 11 -15.76 16.39 -60.84
CA THR A 11 -15.06 17.48 -60.17
C THR A 11 -15.11 18.69 -61.11
N GLN A 12 -16.03 19.63 -60.87
CA GLN A 12 -16.13 20.83 -61.70
C GLN A 12 -15.25 21.94 -61.11
N MET A 13 -14.52 22.61 -62.00
CA MET A 13 -13.69 23.76 -61.69
C MET A 13 -14.57 25.01 -61.69
N TYR A 14 -14.83 25.56 -60.51
CA TYR A 14 -15.42 26.89 -60.34
C TYR A 14 -14.33 27.95 -60.34
N VAL A 15 -14.60 29.08 -61.00
CA VAL A 15 -13.77 30.28 -60.92
C VAL A 15 -14.49 31.22 -59.96
N SER A 16 -13.95 31.44 -58.76
CA SER A 16 -14.45 32.51 -57.89
C SER A 16 -14.03 33.87 -58.45
N GLU A 17 -14.81 34.93 -58.19
CA GLU A 17 -14.45 36.30 -58.57
C GLU A 17 -13.16 36.74 -57.84
N GLY A 18 -12.01 36.44 -58.46
CA GLY A 18 -10.68 36.67 -57.90
C GLY A 18 -9.68 35.56 -58.22
N ASP A 19 -9.42 35.30 -59.51
CA ASP A 19 -8.33 34.50 -60.13
C ASP A 19 -7.93 33.11 -59.55
N ALA A 20 -8.57 32.60 -58.50
CA ALA A 20 -8.35 31.26 -57.96
C ALA A 20 -9.35 30.27 -58.58
N ARG A 21 -8.82 29.21 -59.21
CA ARG A 21 -9.61 28.06 -59.69
C ARG A 21 -9.85 27.13 -58.52
N ARG A 22 -11.11 26.87 -58.16
CA ARG A 22 -11.51 25.98 -57.06
C ARG A 22 -12.24 24.76 -57.61
N TYR A 23 -11.85 23.56 -57.18
CA TYR A 23 -12.52 22.32 -57.56
C TYR A 23 -13.51 21.94 -56.47
N GLU A 24 -14.80 22.11 -56.75
CA GLU A 24 -15.89 21.69 -55.87
C GLU A 24 -16.56 20.44 -56.44
N LEU A 25 -17.07 19.60 -55.53
CA LEU A 25 -17.77 18.37 -55.89
C LEU A 25 -19.24 18.70 -56.16
N THR A 26 -19.62 18.80 -57.44
CA THR A 26 -21.02 18.92 -57.86
C THR A 26 -21.57 17.56 -58.27
N LEU A 27 -22.73 17.22 -57.73
CA LEU A 27 -23.49 16.02 -58.09
C LEU A 27 -24.45 16.38 -59.23
N GLU A 28 -24.15 15.94 -60.45
CA GLU A 28 -25.10 15.95 -61.57
C GLU A 28 -25.38 14.50 -62.02
N GLY A 29 -26.64 14.04 -61.86
CA GLY A 29 -27.06 12.71 -62.28
C GLY A 29 -28.46 12.32 -61.78
N ASP A 30 -29.03 11.28 -62.39
CA ASP A 30 -30.35 10.73 -62.04
C ASP A 30 -30.40 10.25 -60.58
N ALA A 31 -31.55 10.41 -59.94
CA ALA A 31 -31.78 10.05 -58.54
C ALA A 31 -31.56 8.54 -58.30
N ILE A 32 -30.63 8.19 -57.41
CA ILE A 32 -30.44 6.83 -56.92
C ILE A 32 -31.69 6.42 -56.12
N THR A 33 -32.22 5.22 -56.40
CA THR A 33 -33.39 4.68 -55.68
C THR A 33 -33.08 4.43 -54.21
N ASP A 34 -34.09 4.50 -53.33
CA ASP A 34 -33.90 4.24 -51.89
C ASP A 34 -33.40 2.82 -51.61
N GLU A 35 -33.76 1.83 -52.44
CA GLU A 35 -33.29 0.45 -52.33
C GLU A 35 -31.79 0.32 -52.66
N GLN A 36 -31.30 1.02 -53.69
CA GLN A 36 -29.87 1.07 -54.02
C GLN A 36 -29.06 1.81 -52.94
N ARG A 37 -29.64 2.86 -52.35
CA ARG A 37 -29.04 3.59 -51.23
C ARG A 37 -28.91 2.70 -50.00
N ALA A 38 -29.98 2.00 -49.62
CA ALA A 38 -30.00 1.08 -48.49
C ALA A 38 -29.02 -0.09 -48.68
N ALA A 39 -28.99 -0.70 -49.86
CA ALA A 39 -28.05 -1.79 -50.17
C ALA A 39 -26.58 -1.34 -50.09
N PHE A 40 -26.27 -0.13 -50.58
CA PHE A 40 -24.94 0.46 -50.45
C PHE A 40 -24.56 0.65 -48.97
N TRP A 41 -25.42 1.31 -48.19
CA TRP A 41 -25.12 1.60 -46.79
C TRP A 41 -25.03 0.34 -45.92
N ASN A 42 -25.88 -0.67 -46.14
CA ASN A 42 -25.78 -1.95 -45.44
C ASN A 42 -24.40 -2.61 -45.66
N ALA A 43 -23.92 -2.67 -46.91
CA ALA A 43 -22.61 -3.24 -47.22
C ALA A 43 -21.44 -2.41 -46.68
N GLU A 44 -21.63 -1.10 -46.54
CA GLU A 44 -20.59 -0.18 -46.08
C GLU A 44 -20.49 -0.17 -44.55
N ILE A 45 -21.61 -0.18 -43.84
CA ILE A 45 -21.69 -0.22 -42.37
C ILE A 45 -21.05 -1.49 -41.82
N GLU A 46 -21.26 -2.65 -42.45
CA GLU A 46 -20.61 -3.92 -42.06
C GLU A 46 -19.08 -3.85 -42.09
N GLN A 47 -18.50 -2.92 -42.86
CA GLN A 47 -17.06 -2.74 -42.99
C GLN A 47 -16.53 -1.54 -42.20
N ILE A 48 -17.39 -0.81 -41.47
CA ILE A 48 -16.95 0.31 -40.65
C ILE A 48 -16.18 -0.24 -39.44
N PRO A 49 -14.94 0.20 -39.21
CA PRO A 49 -14.17 -0.18 -38.02
C PRO A 49 -14.81 0.41 -36.76
N LEU A 50 -14.46 -0.12 -35.59
CA LEU A 50 -14.89 0.48 -34.33
C LEU A 50 -14.53 1.97 -34.26
N PRO A 51 -15.39 2.82 -33.67
CA PRO A 51 -15.12 4.25 -33.55
C PRO A 51 -13.79 4.53 -32.85
N LEU A 52 -13.10 5.58 -33.31
CA LEU A 52 -11.79 5.92 -32.78
C LEU A 52 -11.87 6.34 -31.31
N PRO A 53 -10.91 5.93 -30.46
CA PRO A 53 -10.77 6.49 -29.14
C PRO A 53 -10.35 7.96 -29.21
N PRO A 54 -10.39 8.70 -28.09
CA PRO A 54 -9.91 10.08 -28.03
C PRO A 54 -8.47 10.19 -28.54
N LEU A 55 -8.19 11.20 -29.38
CA LEU A 55 -6.87 11.43 -29.99
C LEU A 55 -5.81 11.88 -28.98
N LEU A 56 -6.26 12.46 -27.86
CA LEU A 56 -5.45 12.82 -26.71
C LEU A 56 -6.10 12.24 -25.46
N TYR A 57 -5.28 11.69 -24.56
CA TYR A 57 -5.72 11.24 -23.25
C TYR A 57 -5.85 12.45 -22.32
N SER A 58 -6.95 13.20 -22.41
CA SER A 58 -7.26 14.28 -21.46
C SER A 58 -8.37 13.87 -20.49
N ASN A 59 -8.32 14.51 -19.33
CA ASN A 59 -9.03 14.18 -18.09
C ASN A 59 -10.55 14.01 -18.29
N ARG A 60 -11.15 12.94 -17.74
CA ARG A 60 -12.60 12.87 -17.49
C ARG A 60 -12.84 13.34 -16.07
N ASN A 61 -13.60 14.43 -15.94
CA ASN A 61 -14.63 14.65 -14.91
C ASN A 61 -15.23 16.05 -15.04
N VAL A 62 -15.84 16.34 -16.18
CA VAL A 62 -16.89 17.36 -16.23
C VAL A 62 -18.21 16.60 -16.20
N SER A 63 -19.13 17.05 -15.35
CA SER A 63 -20.48 16.49 -15.24
C SER A 63 -21.15 16.40 -16.61
N SER A 64 -22.25 15.66 -16.67
CA SER A 64 -23.15 15.45 -17.81
C SER A 64 -23.71 16.72 -18.51
N ALA A 65 -23.07 17.87 -18.36
CA ALA A 65 -23.32 19.06 -19.16
C ALA A 65 -22.68 18.91 -20.54
N VAL A 66 -23.53 18.74 -21.56
CA VAL A 66 -23.18 18.79 -22.98
C VAL A 66 -22.54 20.16 -23.28
N GLY A 67 -21.21 20.22 -23.40
CA GLY A 67 -20.50 21.46 -23.70
C GLY A 67 -19.31 21.25 -24.64
N TRP A 68 -18.95 22.30 -25.38
CA TRP A 68 -17.91 22.23 -26.42
C TRP A 68 -16.85 23.31 -26.20
N HIS A 69 -15.57 22.94 -26.28
CA HIS A 69 -14.50 23.89 -26.53
C HIS A 69 -14.36 24.11 -28.03
N ARG A 70 -14.41 25.37 -28.44
CA ARG A 70 -14.18 25.79 -29.83
C ARG A 70 -12.92 26.62 -29.89
N VAL A 71 -12.02 26.26 -30.79
CA VAL A 71 -10.79 27.01 -31.06
C VAL A 71 -10.73 27.31 -32.56
N VAL A 72 -10.40 28.55 -32.91
CA VAL A 72 -10.38 29.03 -34.29
C VAL A 72 -9.00 29.56 -34.61
N ARG A 73 -8.47 29.21 -35.78
CA ARG A 73 -7.23 29.78 -36.32
C ARG A 73 -7.49 30.31 -37.72
N ARG A 74 -7.26 31.62 -37.90
CA ARG A 74 -7.26 32.26 -39.21
C ARG A 74 -5.87 32.15 -39.82
N LEU A 75 -5.81 31.63 -41.03
CA LEU A 75 -4.63 31.43 -41.85
C LEU A 75 -4.66 32.45 -42.99
N ASP A 76 -3.52 33.04 -43.32
CA ASP A 76 -3.44 34.05 -44.36
C ASP A 76 -3.89 33.53 -45.75
N SER A 77 -4.15 34.45 -46.66
CA SER A 77 -4.58 34.12 -48.03
C SER A 77 -3.53 33.34 -48.82
N SER A 78 -2.24 33.44 -48.45
CA SER A 78 -1.17 32.67 -49.10
C SER A 78 -1.28 31.18 -48.82
N PHE A 79 -1.75 30.80 -47.63
CA PHE A 79 -2.04 29.41 -47.28
C PHE A 79 -3.17 28.86 -48.15
N GLY A 80 -4.30 29.57 -48.22
CA GLY A 80 -5.46 29.12 -48.99
C GLY A 80 -5.16 28.97 -50.48
N LEU A 81 -4.46 29.95 -51.06
CA LEU A 81 -4.02 29.88 -52.44
C LEU A 81 -3.09 28.70 -52.73
N LYS A 82 -2.17 28.35 -51.82
CA LYS A 82 -1.29 27.19 -51.99
C LYS A 82 -2.07 25.88 -51.99
N LEU A 83 -3.01 25.72 -51.06
CA LEU A 83 -3.86 24.55 -50.96
C LEU A 83 -4.76 24.40 -52.20
N ASP A 84 -5.43 25.48 -52.61
CA ASP A 84 -6.29 25.52 -53.80
C ASP A 84 -5.50 25.22 -55.09
N ASN A 85 -4.28 25.77 -55.22
CA ASN A 85 -3.39 25.47 -56.35
C ASN A 85 -2.94 24.01 -56.37
N MET A 86 -2.59 23.44 -55.23
CA MET A 86 -2.15 22.04 -55.16
C MET A 86 -3.31 21.07 -55.46
N ALA A 87 -4.49 21.34 -54.90
CA ALA A 87 -5.72 20.62 -55.19
C ALA A 87 -6.06 20.67 -56.70
N SER A 88 -5.99 21.87 -57.29
CA SER A 88 -6.23 22.09 -58.71
C SER A 88 -5.23 21.37 -59.62
N LYS A 89 -3.94 21.42 -59.28
CA LYS A 89 -2.87 20.78 -60.05
C LYS A 89 -3.07 19.27 -60.18
N HIS A 90 -3.61 18.63 -59.14
CA HIS A 90 -3.80 17.18 -59.09
C HIS A 90 -5.26 16.73 -59.23
N ARG A 91 -6.19 17.66 -59.47
CA ARG A 91 -7.65 17.42 -59.64
C ARG A 91 -8.30 16.75 -58.42
N PHE A 92 -7.93 17.19 -57.22
CA PHE A 92 -8.60 16.82 -55.98
C PHE A 92 -9.43 17.98 -55.44
N SER A 93 -10.41 17.70 -54.58
CA SER A 93 -11.07 18.73 -53.80
C SER A 93 -10.22 19.14 -52.60
N THR A 94 -10.42 20.36 -52.08
CA THR A 94 -9.84 20.78 -50.80
C THR A 94 -10.37 19.94 -49.63
N THR A 95 -11.62 19.45 -49.72
CA THR A 95 -12.19 18.48 -48.78
C THR A 95 -11.37 17.20 -48.69
N ALA A 96 -10.82 16.71 -49.81
CA ALA A 96 -9.95 15.53 -49.79
C ALA A 96 -8.65 15.78 -49.00
N PHE A 97 -8.09 17.01 -49.06
CA PHE A 97 -6.95 17.39 -48.23
C PHE A 97 -7.29 17.43 -46.75
N TYR A 98 -8.42 18.02 -46.37
CA TYR A 98 -8.86 18.04 -44.96
C TYR A 98 -9.08 16.64 -44.40
N LEU A 99 -9.75 15.76 -45.17
CA LEU A 99 -9.95 14.37 -44.79
C LEU A 99 -8.65 13.57 -44.70
N ALA A 100 -7.75 13.74 -45.68
CA ALA A 100 -6.44 13.09 -45.64
C ALA A 100 -5.61 13.55 -44.44
N ALA A 101 -5.65 14.84 -44.11
CA ALA A 101 -4.96 15.40 -42.95
C ALA A 101 -5.56 14.90 -41.62
N LEU A 102 -6.89 14.88 -41.48
CA LEU A 102 -7.57 14.33 -40.30
C LEU A 102 -7.27 12.83 -40.12
N GLY A 103 -7.35 12.04 -41.19
CA GLY A 103 -7.02 10.62 -41.15
C GLY A 103 -5.55 10.38 -40.77
N THR A 104 -4.63 11.15 -41.36
CA THR A 104 -3.19 11.06 -41.04
C THR A 104 -2.92 11.42 -39.58
N MET A 105 -3.53 12.50 -39.09
CA MET A 105 -3.44 12.89 -37.68
C MET A 105 -3.93 11.78 -36.76
N ALA A 106 -5.13 11.24 -37.00
CA ALA A 106 -5.70 10.17 -36.19
C ALA A 106 -4.84 8.90 -36.19
N SER A 107 -4.40 8.45 -37.38
CA SER A 107 -3.55 7.27 -37.52
C SER A 107 -2.22 7.41 -36.77
N ARG A 108 -1.55 8.56 -36.90
CA ARG A 108 -0.25 8.80 -36.25
C ARG A 108 -0.36 9.01 -34.74
N LEU A 109 -1.35 9.74 -34.25
CA LEU A 109 -1.53 9.99 -32.81
C LEU A 109 -1.96 8.75 -32.03
N LEU A 110 -2.78 7.90 -32.65
CA LEU A 110 -3.23 6.64 -32.06
C LEU A 110 -2.29 5.47 -32.34
N ASN A 111 -1.26 5.67 -33.17
CA ASN A 111 -0.35 4.65 -33.67
C ASN A 111 -1.09 3.43 -34.26
N ILE A 112 -2.09 3.68 -35.10
CA ILE A 112 -2.90 2.64 -35.76
C ILE A 112 -2.57 2.54 -37.25
N ASP A 113 -2.27 1.32 -37.69
CA ASP A 113 -2.14 0.94 -39.11
C ASP A 113 -3.38 0.13 -39.52
N ALA A 114 -4.54 0.78 -39.50
CA ALA A 114 -5.84 0.19 -39.77
C ALA A 114 -6.77 1.18 -40.48
N GLU A 115 -7.86 0.67 -41.06
CA GLU A 115 -8.93 1.55 -41.54
C GLU A 115 -9.56 2.32 -40.38
N LEU A 116 -9.92 3.58 -40.63
CA LEU A 116 -10.62 4.47 -39.71
C LEU A 116 -11.80 5.13 -40.41
N CYS A 117 -12.77 5.62 -39.65
CA CYS A 117 -13.97 6.26 -40.20
C CYS A 117 -14.10 7.71 -39.71
N VAL A 118 -14.32 8.63 -40.65
CA VAL A 118 -14.56 10.06 -40.40
C VAL A 118 -15.90 10.45 -40.98
N GLY A 119 -16.75 11.10 -40.19
CA GLY A 119 -18.02 11.66 -40.67
C GLY A 119 -17.79 12.89 -41.54
N VAL A 120 -18.54 13.05 -42.62
CA VAL A 120 -18.55 14.27 -43.43
C VAL A 120 -19.96 14.85 -43.44
N HIS A 121 -20.06 16.14 -43.12
CA HIS A 121 -21.28 16.92 -43.19
C HIS A 121 -21.22 17.88 -44.38
N ALA A 122 -22.15 17.69 -45.33
CA ALA A 122 -22.31 18.55 -46.51
C ALA A 122 -23.79 18.64 -46.97
N LYS A 123 -24.53 17.52 -46.92
CA LYS A 123 -25.99 17.44 -47.19
C LYS A 123 -26.65 16.38 -46.29
N GLY A 124 -26.20 16.32 -45.04
CA GLY A 124 -26.37 15.20 -44.12
C GLY A 124 -25.04 14.53 -43.78
N VAL A 125 -25.02 13.73 -42.71
CA VAL A 125 -23.81 13.11 -42.18
C VAL A 125 -23.53 11.79 -42.87
N MET A 126 -22.31 11.62 -43.40
CA MET A 126 -21.92 10.43 -44.16
C MET A 126 -20.59 9.86 -43.63
N PRO A 127 -20.51 8.56 -43.27
CA PRO A 127 -19.26 7.94 -42.85
C PRO A 127 -18.33 7.71 -44.05
N VAL A 128 -17.11 8.24 -43.97
CA VAL A 128 -16.05 8.07 -44.96
C VAL A 128 -14.91 7.26 -44.34
N ARG A 129 -14.71 6.04 -44.85
CA ARG A 129 -13.57 5.19 -44.46
C ARG A 129 -12.27 5.68 -45.11
N LEU A 130 -11.20 5.72 -44.32
CA LEU A 130 -9.85 6.13 -44.71
C LEU A 130 -8.85 5.05 -44.24
N HIS A 131 -7.75 4.86 -44.96
CA HIS A 131 -6.68 3.95 -44.57
C HIS A 131 -5.31 4.58 -44.82
N PRO A 132 -4.87 5.54 -43.99
CA PRO A 132 -3.56 6.15 -44.12
C PRO A 132 -2.48 5.11 -43.79
N LYS A 133 -1.65 4.72 -44.76
CA LYS A 133 -0.56 3.76 -44.53
C LYS A 133 0.78 4.46 -44.41
N PRO A 134 1.64 4.16 -43.41
CA PRO A 134 2.89 4.90 -43.20
C PRO A 134 3.80 5.00 -44.43
N GLY A 135 3.87 3.97 -45.27
CA GLY A 135 4.70 3.97 -46.50
C GLY A 135 4.02 4.55 -47.76
N GLN A 136 2.75 4.95 -47.66
CA GLN A 136 2.01 5.53 -48.79
C GLN A 136 2.39 6.99 -48.99
N SER A 137 2.40 7.49 -50.22
CA SER A 137 2.58 8.91 -50.48
C SER A 137 1.30 9.72 -50.21
N VAL A 138 1.45 10.99 -49.83
CA VAL A 138 0.31 11.92 -49.66
C VAL A 138 -0.58 11.93 -50.92
N LEU A 139 0.02 11.94 -52.11
CA LEU A 139 -0.68 11.90 -53.39
C LEU A 139 -1.55 10.64 -53.56
N SER A 140 -1.04 9.49 -53.15
CA SER A 140 -1.80 8.25 -53.23
C SER A 140 -2.96 8.24 -52.24
N LEU A 141 -2.75 8.73 -51.01
CA LEU A 141 -3.81 8.85 -50.02
C LEU A 141 -4.92 9.80 -50.51
N LEU A 142 -4.57 10.97 -51.03
CA LEU A 142 -5.53 11.93 -51.60
C LEU A 142 -6.38 11.29 -52.70
N GLY A 143 -5.78 10.46 -53.55
CA GLY A 143 -6.51 9.71 -54.57
C GLY A 143 -7.51 8.70 -54.01
N ASP A 144 -7.15 8.00 -52.93
CA ASP A 144 -8.04 7.07 -52.22
C ASP A 144 -9.21 7.82 -51.56
N VAL A 145 -8.90 8.91 -50.84
CA VAL A 145 -9.88 9.76 -50.17
C VAL A 145 -10.87 10.36 -51.16
N GLN A 146 -10.38 10.93 -52.27
CA GLN A 146 -11.22 11.53 -53.31
C GLN A 146 -12.20 10.51 -53.90
N ARG A 147 -11.72 9.32 -54.30
CA ARG A 147 -12.58 8.25 -54.84
C ARG A 147 -13.65 7.82 -53.84
N ARG A 148 -13.28 7.72 -52.55
CA ARG A 148 -14.20 7.33 -51.50
C ARG A 148 -15.27 8.39 -51.26
N LEU A 149 -14.86 9.65 -51.20
CA LEU A 149 -15.74 10.81 -51.03
C LEU A 149 -16.76 10.89 -52.17
N GLU A 150 -16.31 10.77 -53.43
CA GLU A 150 -17.19 10.74 -54.60
C GLU A 150 -18.20 9.58 -54.54
N ARG A 151 -17.76 8.40 -54.10
CA ARG A 151 -18.64 7.22 -53.97
C ARG A 151 -19.72 7.43 -52.91
N VAL A 152 -19.35 7.97 -51.76
CA VAL A 152 -20.28 8.26 -50.65
C VAL A 152 -21.27 9.37 -51.04
N LEU A 153 -20.78 10.46 -51.65
CA LEU A 153 -21.63 11.57 -52.11
C LEU A 153 -22.67 11.13 -53.16
N ARG A 154 -22.34 10.16 -54.04
CA ARG A 154 -23.32 9.61 -55.02
C ARG A 154 -24.54 9.01 -54.33
N HIS A 155 -24.35 8.30 -53.22
CA HIS A 155 -25.40 7.52 -52.57
C HIS A 155 -26.20 8.33 -51.54
N GLY A 156 -25.74 9.53 -51.17
CA GLY A 156 -26.45 10.45 -50.28
C GLY A 156 -26.41 10.02 -48.81
N ARG A 157 -27.11 10.75 -47.93
CA ARG A 157 -27.08 10.53 -46.48
C ARG A 157 -27.56 9.14 -46.05
N ILE A 158 -27.07 8.67 -44.91
CA ILE A 158 -27.65 7.54 -44.18
C ILE A 158 -28.93 7.98 -43.46
N GLU A 159 -29.97 7.15 -43.42
CA GLU A 159 -31.18 7.46 -42.64
C GLU A 159 -31.02 7.00 -41.18
N SER A 160 -31.52 7.78 -40.21
CA SER A 160 -31.18 7.58 -38.79
C SER A 160 -31.73 6.29 -38.17
N THR A 161 -32.62 5.58 -38.87
CA THR A 161 -33.22 4.31 -38.42
C THR A 161 -32.28 3.10 -38.56
N ASP A 162 -31.19 3.25 -39.33
CA ASP A 162 -30.31 2.14 -39.70
C ASP A 162 -29.10 1.96 -38.76
N VAL A 163 -28.95 2.83 -37.75
CA VAL A 163 -27.73 2.93 -36.93
C VAL A 163 -28.06 2.85 -35.43
N ARG A 164 -27.61 1.78 -34.76
CA ARG A 164 -27.81 1.57 -33.30
C ARG A 164 -26.65 2.07 -32.43
N GLU A 165 -25.46 2.22 -33.02
CA GLU A 165 -24.22 2.61 -32.34
C GLU A 165 -23.49 3.71 -33.15
N PRO A 166 -22.68 4.58 -32.53
CA PRO A 166 -21.91 5.60 -33.25
C PRO A 166 -21.01 4.96 -34.32
N LEU A 167 -21.02 5.47 -35.55
CA LEU A 167 -20.18 4.96 -36.65
C LEU A 167 -18.79 5.61 -36.74
N PHE A 168 -18.63 6.78 -36.12
CA PHE A 168 -17.39 7.56 -36.08
C PHE A 168 -17.45 8.51 -34.88
N THR A 169 -16.28 8.93 -34.42
CA THR A 169 -16.12 9.96 -33.37
C THR A 169 -15.63 11.28 -33.94
N ILE A 170 -14.93 11.27 -35.08
CA ILE A 170 -14.42 12.47 -35.75
C ILE A 170 -15.31 12.86 -36.93
N ALA A 171 -15.63 14.15 -37.07
CA ALA A 171 -16.40 14.67 -38.20
C ALA A 171 -15.76 15.91 -38.84
N LEU A 172 -16.00 16.10 -40.14
CA LEU A 172 -15.63 17.26 -40.93
C LEU A 172 -16.89 17.95 -41.47
N ASP A 173 -17.04 19.25 -41.22
CA ASP A 173 -18.09 20.07 -41.83
C ASP A 173 -17.48 21.00 -42.89
N CYS A 174 -18.10 21.03 -44.08
CA CYS A 174 -17.59 21.72 -45.27
C CYS A 174 -18.54 22.81 -45.82
N ASP A 175 -19.63 23.14 -45.12
CA ASP A 175 -20.60 24.12 -45.64
C ASP A 175 -20.04 25.55 -45.76
N SER A 176 -20.21 26.14 -46.95
CA SER A 176 -19.83 27.51 -47.31
C SER A 176 -21.03 28.47 -47.21
N GLY A 177 -21.19 29.17 -46.08
CA GLY A 177 -22.15 30.27 -45.91
C GLY A 177 -21.48 31.65 -45.80
N PRO A 178 -22.23 32.77 -45.86
CA PRO A 178 -21.72 34.12 -45.58
C PRO A 178 -21.55 34.42 -44.08
N GLU A 179 -20.74 35.44 -43.77
CA GLU A 179 -20.09 35.85 -42.50
C GLU A 179 -20.97 36.12 -41.24
N GLY A 180 -22.11 35.46 -41.07
CA GLY A 180 -22.99 35.63 -39.90
C GLY A 180 -22.37 35.11 -38.59
N ASP A 181 -21.77 36.04 -37.84
CA ASP A 181 -21.45 35.98 -36.41
C ASP A 181 -20.70 34.72 -35.91
N LEU A 182 -19.37 34.73 -36.08
CA LEU A 182 -18.44 33.77 -35.48
C LEU A 182 -18.56 33.66 -33.93
N SER A 183 -19.34 34.52 -33.28
CA SER A 183 -19.48 34.58 -31.83
C SER A 183 -20.79 34.01 -31.27
N GLN A 184 -21.83 33.76 -32.08
CA GLN A 184 -23.13 33.27 -31.59
C GLN A 184 -23.81 32.24 -32.53
N ASP A 185 -23.97 31.01 -32.02
CA ASP A 185 -25.12 30.10 -32.25
C ASP A 185 -25.43 29.42 -33.60
N THR A 186 -24.52 29.26 -34.58
CA THR A 186 -24.90 28.54 -35.83
C THR A 186 -23.92 27.48 -36.33
N VAL A 187 -23.44 26.60 -35.44
CA VAL A 187 -23.18 25.20 -35.82
C VAL A 187 -23.89 24.32 -34.78
N ASN A 188 -25.09 23.86 -35.11
CA ASN A 188 -25.85 22.89 -34.31
C ASN A 188 -25.15 21.53 -34.39
N VAL A 189 -24.03 21.38 -33.67
CA VAL A 189 -23.43 20.06 -33.41
C VAL A 189 -24.39 19.18 -32.59
N GLU A 190 -25.40 19.77 -31.95
CA GLU A 190 -26.51 19.07 -31.29
C GLU A 190 -27.36 18.19 -32.23
N ALA A 191 -27.28 18.39 -33.55
CA ALA A 191 -28.12 17.70 -34.53
C ALA A 191 -27.55 16.38 -35.08
N ILE A 192 -26.47 15.84 -34.51
CA ILE A 192 -25.95 14.50 -34.85
C ILE A 192 -26.25 13.55 -33.68
N PRO A 193 -27.40 12.83 -33.68
CA PRO A 193 -27.73 11.89 -32.62
C PRO A 193 -26.65 10.79 -32.53
N GLY A 194 -26.11 10.58 -31.33
CA GLY A 194 -25.22 9.45 -31.03
C GLY A 194 -23.73 9.66 -31.29
N VAL A 195 -23.24 10.85 -31.64
CA VAL A 195 -21.79 11.09 -31.84
C VAL A 195 -21.21 11.85 -30.64
N GLU A 196 -20.67 11.10 -29.69
CA GLU A 196 -19.76 11.65 -28.69
C GLU A 196 -18.34 11.83 -29.29
N ILE A 197 -18.13 13.02 -29.87
CA ILE A 197 -16.94 13.89 -29.72
C ILE A 197 -15.86 13.94 -30.84
N GLY A 198 -15.76 15.13 -31.49
CA GLY A 198 -14.56 15.67 -32.17
C GLY A 198 -14.80 16.19 -33.59
N GLY A 199 -15.42 17.35 -33.77
CA GLY A 199 -15.67 17.93 -35.11
C GLY A 199 -14.62 18.97 -35.50
N ALA A 200 -13.99 18.83 -36.67
CA ALA A 200 -13.23 19.91 -37.32
C ALA A 200 -14.11 20.59 -38.38
N VAL A 201 -14.24 21.90 -38.32
CA VAL A 201 -14.95 22.73 -39.31
C VAL A 201 -13.94 23.63 -39.98
N ALA A 202 -13.67 23.43 -41.26
CA ALA A 202 -12.75 24.29 -42.03
C ALA A 202 -13.56 25.18 -42.98
N ARG A 203 -13.45 26.51 -42.83
CA ARG A 203 -14.22 27.48 -43.62
C ARG A 203 -13.31 28.53 -44.27
N CYS A 204 -13.50 28.77 -45.57
CA CYS A 204 -12.86 29.89 -46.26
C CYS A 204 -13.60 31.20 -45.91
N VAL A 205 -12.85 32.28 -45.72
CA VAL A 205 -13.38 33.65 -45.49
C VAL A 205 -13.33 34.44 -46.81
N ASP A 206 -14.19 35.44 -46.93
CA ASP A 206 -14.43 36.22 -48.17
C ASP A 206 -13.19 37.00 -48.66
N ASP A 207 -12.18 37.24 -47.81
CA ASP A 207 -10.91 37.90 -48.17
C ASP A 207 -9.83 36.94 -48.71
N GLY A 208 -10.20 35.68 -48.98
CA GLY A 208 -9.30 34.63 -49.43
C GLY A 208 -8.49 33.97 -48.31
N SER A 209 -8.66 34.39 -47.06
CA SER A 209 -8.10 33.72 -45.88
C SER A 209 -8.90 32.44 -45.53
N ILE A 210 -8.28 31.51 -44.79
CA ILE A 210 -8.94 30.29 -44.32
C ILE A 210 -9.07 30.33 -42.79
N ALA A 211 -10.27 30.16 -42.27
CA ALA A 211 -10.54 29.96 -40.85
C ALA A 211 -10.80 28.47 -40.57
N ILE A 212 -9.92 27.83 -39.81
CA ILE A 212 -10.14 26.46 -39.35
C ILE A 212 -10.58 26.51 -37.89
N THR A 213 -11.75 25.93 -37.61
CA THR A 213 -12.34 25.79 -36.29
C THR A 213 -12.30 24.33 -35.87
N LEU A 214 -11.75 24.04 -34.70
CA LEU A 214 -11.88 22.72 -34.08
C LEU A 214 -12.83 22.81 -32.89
N ALA A 215 -13.86 21.96 -32.89
CA ALA A 215 -14.82 21.80 -31.82
C ALA A 215 -14.62 20.42 -31.16
N VAL A 216 -14.21 20.44 -29.89
CA VAL A 216 -14.04 19.24 -29.08
C VAL A 216 -14.96 19.31 -27.88
N ALA A 217 -15.46 18.18 -27.40
CA ALA A 217 -16.30 18.21 -26.21
C ALA A 217 -15.45 18.36 -24.95
N ASN A 218 -15.96 19.18 -24.05
CA ASN A 218 -15.32 19.49 -22.77
C ASN A 218 -15.22 18.29 -21.82
N SER A 219 -16.02 17.25 -22.05
CA SER A 219 -15.98 16.00 -21.29
C SER A 219 -14.77 15.11 -21.62
N LEU A 220 -14.09 15.36 -22.75
CA LEU A 220 -12.91 14.61 -23.17
C LEU A 220 -11.66 15.45 -23.35
N TYR A 221 -11.79 16.71 -23.77
CA TYR A 221 -10.66 17.56 -24.13
C TYR A 221 -10.71 18.89 -23.41
N THR A 222 -9.57 19.42 -23.01
CA THR A 222 -9.46 20.81 -22.56
C THR A 222 -9.38 21.76 -23.76
N GLN A 223 -9.57 23.07 -23.52
CA GLN A 223 -9.32 24.07 -24.55
C GLN A 223 -7.86 24.04 -25.06
N HIS A 224 -6.91 23.64 -24.22
CA HIS A 224 -5.51 23.49 -24.62
C HIS A 224 -5.32 22.31 -25.58
N ASP A 225 -5.90 21.14 -25.26
CA ASP A 225 -5.87 19.96 -26.13
C ASP A 225 -6.48 20.28 -27.51
N ALA A 226 -7.57 21.07 -27.54
CA ALA A 226 -8.17 21.55 -28.78
C ALA A 226 -7.19 22.38 -29.62
N ARG A 227 -6.42 23.29 -28.99
CA ARG A 227 -5.42 24.10 -29.70
C ARG A 227 -4.28 23.23 -30.26
N LEU A 228 -3.83 22.24 -29.49
CA LEU A 228 -2.79 21.30 -29.92
C LEU A 228 -3.22 20.49 -31.14
N LEU A 229 -4.43 19.93 -31.11
CA LEU A 229 -5.00 19.19 -32.24
C LEU A 229 -5.20 20.08 -33.47
N LEU A 230 -5.66 21.32 -33.29
CA LEU A 230 -5.81 22.27 -34.39
C LEU A 230 -4.45 22.64 -35.02
N ASN A 231 -3.43 22.86 -34.19
CA ASN A 231 -2.07 23.14 -34.68
C ASN A 231 -1.50 21.94 -35.45
N CYS A 232 -1.69 20.72 -34.94
CA CYS A 232 -1.30 19.47 -35.61
C CYS A 232 -1.97 19.35 -36.99
N LEU A 233 -3.29 19.54 -37.05
CA LEU A 233 -4.04 19.50 -38.31
C LEU A 233 -3.52 20.54 -39.32
N ILE A 234 -3.29 21.77 -38.88
CA ILE A 234 -2.75 22.84 -39.72
C ILE A 234 -1.36 22.48 -40.22
N HIS A 235 -0.49 21.94 -39.36
CA HIS A 235 0.87 21.57 -39.74
C HIS A 235 0.89 20.43 -40.76
N ILE A 236 0.03 19.42 -40.61
CA ILE A 236 -0.13 18.35 -41.60
C ILE A 236 -0.60 18.93 -42.93
N LEU A 237 -1.59 19.83 -42.93
CA LEU A 237 -2.05 20.51 -44.14
C LEU A 237 -0.94 21.33 -44.81
N GLN A 238 -0.10 22.01 -44.03
CA GLN A 238 1.07 22.73 -44.53
C GLN A 238 2.07 21.81 -45.24
N ASN A 239 2.35 20.65 -44.67
CA ASN A 239 3.26 19.69 -45.27
C ASN A 239 2.67 19.06 -46.53
N MET A 240 1.39 18.66 -46.49
CA MET A 240 0.70 18.07 -47.64
C MET A 240 0.60 19.04 -48.83
N GLN A 241 0.36 20.33 -48.61
CA GLN A 241 0.33 21.32 -49.70
C GLN A 241 1.72 21.65 -50.26
N ASN A 242 2.80 21.40 -49.51
CA ASN A 242 4.16 21.67 -49.96
C ASN A 242 4.77 20.49 -50.72
N ASN A 243 4.48 19.25 -50.31
CA ASN A 243 5.06 18.06 -50.92
C ASN A 243 4.10 16.86 -50.90
N VAL A 244 3.38 16.66 -52.00
CA VAL A 244 2.44 15.53 -52.15
C VAL A 244 3.12 14.19 -52.47
N VAL A 245 4.40 14.16 -52.84
CA VAL A 245 5.09 12.90 -53.16
C VAL A 245 5.78 12.27 -51.95
N GLN A 246 5.90 13.00 -50.84
CA GLN A 246 6.48 12.47 -49.61
C GLN A 246 5.66 11.32 -49.04
N SER A 247 6.36 10.41 -48.37
CA SER A 247 5.75 9.34 -47.58
C SER A 247 4.99 9.90 -46.38
N LEU A 248 3.87 9.28 -45.99
CA LEU A 248 3.13 9.67 -44.78
C LEU A 248 3.97 9.52 -43.51
N ARG A 249 4.93 8.57 -43.47
CA ARG A 249 5.91 8.44 -42.38
C ARG A 249 6.83 9.66 -42.26
N GLU A 250 7.20 10.25 -43.39
CA GLU A 250 8.11 11.41 -43.44
C GLU A 250 7.38 12.74 -43.30
N CYS A 251 6.04 12.73 -43.36
CA CYS A 251 5.21 13.92 -43.17
C CYS A 251 5.19 14.29 -41.68
N PRO A 252 5.84 15.39 -41.25
CA PRO A 252 5.84 15.78 -39.85
C PRO A 252 4.40 16.10 -39.40
N ILE A 253 4.01 15.56 -38.26
CA ILE A 253 2.71 15.83 -37.65
C ILE A 253 2.78 17.04 -36.70
N PHE A 254 3.98 17.42 -36.27
CA PHE A 254 4.23 18.51 -35.34
C PHE A 254 5.17 19.55 -35.95
N ASP A 255 4.97 20.82 -35.58
CA ASP A 255 5.99 21.85 -35.80
C ASP A 255 7.26 21.44 -35.04
N PRO A 256 8.42 21.28 -35.72
CA PRO A 256 9.66 20.94 -35.06
C PRO A 256 9.98 21.87 -33.89
N ASN A 257 9.73 23.18 -34.00
CA ASN A 257 10.04 24.11 -32.92
C ASN A 257 9.18 23.84 -31.67
N GLU A 258 7.89 23.53 -31.84
CA GLU A 258 7.01 23.18 -30.72
C GLU A 258 7.45 21.86 -30.06
N ALA A 259 7.91 20.90 -30.87
CA ALA A 259 8.48 19.64 -30.37
C ALA A 259 9.82 19.85 -29.64
N TRP A 260 10.75 20.63 -30.19
CA TRP A 260 12.05 20.90 -29.56
C TRP A 260 11.92 21.70 -28.26
N ASN A 261 10.92 22.59 -28.15
CA ASN A 261 10.63 23.33 -26.91
C ASN A 261 10.23 22.40 -25.74
N GLN A 262 9.72 21.20 -26.02
CA GLN A 262 9.39 20.22 -24.98
C GLN A 262 10.62 19.78 -24.17
N LEU A 263 11.81 19.79 -24.78
CA LEU A 263 13.05 19.43 -24.09
C LEU A 263 13.34 20.39 -22.93
N ASP A 264 13.07 21.69 -23.11
CA ASP A 264 13.23 22.70 -22.07
C ASP A 264 12.14 22.61 -20.99
N VAL A 265 10.93 22.18 -21.35
CA VAL A 265 9.83 21.91 -20.41
C VAL A 265 10.18 20.74 -19.50
N GLY A 266 10.76 19.68 -20.05
CA GLY A 266 11.14 18.46 -19.34
C GLY A 266 12.44 18.57 -18.54
N LYS A 267 13.20 19.67 -18.70
CA LYS A 267 14.45 19.91 -18.02
C LYS A 267 14.22 20.46 -16.61
N GLY A 268 14.70 19.74 -15.61
CA GLY A 268 14.76 20.23 -14.24
C GLY A 268 15.78 21.36 -14.09
N PRO A 269 15.70 22.16 -13.01
CA PRO A 269 16.67 23.22 -12.78
C PRO A 269 18.09 22.65 -12.66
N CYS A 270 19.04 23.29 -13.34
CA CYS A 270 20.46 22.98 -13.17
C CYS A 270 20.95 23.66 -11.89
N VAL A 271 21.39 22.86 -10.92
CA VAL A 271 21.76 23.34 -9.59
C VAL A 271 23.14 22.81 -9.24
N GLU A 272 24.06 23.70 -8.89
CA GLU A 272 25.35 23.32 -8.31
C GLU A 272 25.12 22.73 -6.91
N HIS A 273 25.53 21.47 -6.72
CA HIS A 273 25.40 20.81 -5.43
C HIS A 273 26.57 21.21 -4.52
N VAL A 274 26.25 21.82 -3.38
CA VAL A 274 27.22 22.12 -2.30
C VAL A 274 27.53 20.86 -1.45
N TRP A 275 27.00 19.70 -1.83
CA TRP A 275 27.22 18.44 -1.13
C TRP A 275 28.54 17.78 -1.55
N PRO A 276 29.22 17.04 -0.65
CA PRO A 276 30.28 16.13 -1.06
C PRO A 276 29.80 15.14 -2.11
N SER A 277 30.72 14.68 -2.95
CA SER A 277 30.40 13.83 -4.11
C SER A 277 29.92 12.41 -3.75
N THR A 278 29.92 12.03 -2.47
CA THR A 278 29.42 10.73 -1.98
C THR A 278 28.64 10.91 -0.68
N LEU A 279 27.65 10.04 -0.47
CA LEU A 279 26.82 10.02 0.74
C LEU A 279 27.64 9.84 2.05
N ILE A 280 28.66 8.98 2.04
CA ILE A 280 29.44 8.70 3.26
C ILE A 280 30.27 9.90 3.70
N HIS A 281 30.84 10.69 2.78
CA HIS A 281 31.50 11.95 3.11
C HIS A 281 30.53 12.97 3.72
N LYS A 282 29.28 13.01 3.24
CA LYS A 282 28.25 13.87 3.82
C LYS A 282 27.88 13.44 5.24
N ILE A 283 27.73 12.14 5.49
CA ILE A 283 27.50 11.59 6.83
C ILE A 283 28.69 11.90 7.74
N ASP A 284 29.92 11.76 7.27
CA ASP A 284 31.14 12.06 8.04
C ASP A 284 31.18 13.55 8.47
N GLN A 285 30.74 14.50 7.63
CA GLN A 285 30.55 15.90 8.02
C GLN A 285 29.52 16.08 9.16
N ILE A 286 28.43 15.31 9.14
CA ILE A 286 27.41 15.31 10.21
C ILE A 286 28.01 14.73 11.50
N VAL A 287 28.72 13.61 11.42
CA VAL A 287 29.39 12.97 12.57
C VAL A 287 30.36 13.95 13.26
N HIS A 288 31.13 14.71 12.49
CA HIS A 288 32.05 15.71 13.04
C HIS A 288 31.34 16.89 13.70
N SER A 289 30.20 17.33 13.15
CA SER A 289 29.48 18.50 13.67
C SER A 289 28.48 18.17 14.77
N GLN A 290 27.97 16.93 14.84
CA GLN A 290 26.89 16.50 15.71
C GLN A 290 27.09 15.04 16.21
N PRO A 291 28.22 14.70 16.84
CA PRO A 291 28.56 13.31 17.21
C PRO A 291 27.57 12.68 18.20
N ASP A 292 26.97 13.48 19.07
CA ASP A 292 26.07 13.04 20.13
C ASP A 292 24.59 13.04 19.72
N ALA A 293 24.27 13.45 18.49
CA ALA A 293 22.91 13.40 17.97
C ALA A 293 22.50 11.94 17.70
N ILE A 294 21.21 11.62 17.90
CA ILE A 294 20.68 10.27 17.62
C ILE A 294 20.62 10.04 16.11
N ALA A 295 21.38 9.06 15.63
CA ALA A 295 21.42 8.66 14.22
C ALA A 295 20.34 7.62 13.90
N VAL A 296 20.09 6.69 14.82
CA VAL A 296 19.18 5.57 14.59
C VAL A 296 18.45 5.18 15.88
N GLU A 297 17.18 4.81 15.74
CA GLU A 297 16.33 4.24 16.77
C GLU A 297 15.65 2.99 16.19
N ASP A 298 15.69 1.87 16.92
CA ASP A 298 14.99 0.64 16.53
C ASP A 298 13.60 0.53 17.17
N ASP A 299 12.82 -0.45 16.73
CA ASP A 299 11.47 -0.71 17.22
C ASP A 299 11.39 -1.24 18.66
N THR A 300 12.54 -1.50 19.30
CA THR A 300 12.64 -1.80 20.73
C THR A 300 12.90 -0.57 21.59
N GLY A 301 13.09 0.61 20.97
CA GLY A 301 13.43 1.87 21.61
C GLY A 301 14.93 2.05 21.87
N ARG A 302 15.79 1.18 21.32
CA ARG A 302 17.23 1.34 21.40
C ARG A 302 17.67 2.45 20.46
N MET A 303 18.40 3.43 20.99
CA MET A 303 18.89 4.59 20.24
C MET A 303 20.42 4.61 20.21
N TRP A 304 21.01 4.83 19.04
CA TRP A 304 22.45 5.04 18.87
C TRP A 304 22.74 6.43 18.31
N THR A 305 23.80 7.05 18.82
CA THR A 305 24.31 8.32 18.32
C THR A 305 25.10 8.15 17.01
N TYR A 306 25.37 9.26 16.30
CA TYR A 306 26.26 9.26 15.15
C TYR A 306 27.67 8.74 15.49
N SER A 307 28.18 9.03 16.68
CA SER A 307 29.49 8.54 17.12
C SER A 307 29.49 7.03 17.39
N GLU A 308 28.44 6.49 17.99
CA GLU A 308 28.28 5.04 18.23
C GLU A 308 28.13 4.26 16.92
N VAL A 309 27.32 4.76 15.99
CA VAL A 309 27.20 4.19 14.63
C VAL A 309 28.57 4.22 13.93
N THR A 310 29.28 5.35 13.95
CA THR A 310 30.58 5.48 13.30
C THR A 310 31.62 4.52 13.89
N HIS A 311 31.62 4.32 15.21
CA HIS A 311 32.48 3.35 15.87
C HIS A 311 32.23 1.92 15.35
N ARG A 312 30.97 1.50 15.27
CA ARG A 312 30.59 0.18 14.72
C ARG A 312 30.94 0.06 13.24
N VAL A 313 30.77 1.12 12.46
CA VAL A 313 31.17 1.19 11.05
C VAL A 313 32.67 0.95 10.90
N HIS A 314 33.52 1.53 11.75
CA HIS A 314 34.97 1.29 11.71
C HIS A 314 35.37 -0.14 12.03
N LEU A 315 34.72 -0.76 13.02
CA LEU A 315 34.95 -2.17 13.36
C LEU A 315 34.63 -3.10 12.17
N ILE A 316 33.48 -2.90 11.52
CA ILE A 316 33.08 -3.69 10.36
C ILE A 316 34.00 -3.39 9.16
N ALA A 317 34.34 -2.12 8.92
CA ALA A 317 35.21 -1.72 7.82
C ALA A 317 36.62 -2.34 7.94
N ASN A 318 37.21 -2.38 9.14
CA ASN A 318 38.49 -3.06 9.35
C ASN A 318 38.39 -4.56 9.06
N SER A 319 37.29 -5.20 9.45
CA SER A 319 37.06 -6.62 9.18
C SER A 319 36.95 -6.89 7.68
N LEU A 320 36.22 -6.04 6.94
CA LEU A 320 36.14 -6.12 5.48
C LEU A 320 37.50 -5.98 4.81
N LEU A 321 38.33 -5.04 5.27
CA LEU A 321 39.70 -4.88 4.76
C LEU A 321 40.59 -6.09 5.05
N GLN A 322 40.45 -6.72 6.23
CA GLN A 322 41.17 -7.96 6.58
C GLN A 322 40.75 -9.14 5.70
N GLU A 323 39.46 -9.23 5.36
CA GLU A 323 38.93 -10.22 4.41
C GLU A 323 39.32 -9.90 2.95
N GLY A 324 40.06 -8.83 2.70
CA GLY A 324 40.62 -8.49 1.39
C GLY A 324 39.66 -7.74 0.47
N ILE A 325 38.63 -7.08 1.02
CA ILE A 325 37.77 -6.18 0.25
C ILE A 325 38.58 -5.03 -0.34
N ARG A 326 38.37 -4.78 -1.63
CA ARG A 326 38.99 -3.70 -2.40
C ARG A 326 37.91 -2.84 -3.05
N ARG A 327 38.32 -1.71 -3.61
CA ARG A 327 37.46 -0.84 -4.42
C ARG A 327 36.77 -1.67 -5.52
N GLY A 328 35.44 -1.63 -5.55
CA GLY A 328 34.60 -2.38 -6.49
C GLY A 328 34.27 -3.83 -6.10
N SER A 329 34.81 -4.35 -5.00
CA SER A 329 34.43 -5.68 -4.50
C SER A 329 32.96 -5.70 -4.06
N THR A 330 32.19 -6.68 -4.53
CA THR A 330 30.81 -6.89 -4.10
C THR A 330 30.76 -7.52 -2.72
N VAL A 331 29.92 -6.98 -1.84
CA VAL A 331 29.68 -7.48 -0.48
C VAL A 331 28.18 -7.65 -0.30
N ALA A 332 27.78 -8.90 -0.07
CA ALA A 332 26.38 -9.23 0.17
C ALA A 332 26.04 -9.13 1.65
N VAL A 333 24.85 -8.63 1.97
CA VAL A 333 24.37 -8.49 3.36
C VAL A 333 23.12 -9.33 3.53
N PHE A 334 23.23 -10.38 4.33
CA PHE A 334 22.18 -11.38 4.61
C PHE A 334 21.76 -11.32 6.09
N CYS A 335 21.23 -10.17 6.47
CA CYS A 335 20.85 -9.82 7.84
C CYS A 335 19.40 -9.34 7.88
N GLU A 336 18.76 -9.44 9.05
CA GLU A 336 17.50 -8.74 9.29
C GLU A 336 17.73 -7.22 9.32
N PRO A 337 16.73 -6.41 8.93
CA PRO A 337 16.81 -4.96 9.07
C PRO A 337 17.01 -4.56 10.53
N GLY A 338 18.07 -3.80 10.79
CA GLY A 338 18.48 -3.38 12.14
C GLY A 338 19.75 -2.52 12.12
N ILE A 339 20.17 -2.07 13.30
CA ILE A 339 21.34 -1.17 13.45
C ILE A 339 22.62 -1.80 12.88
N ASP A 340 22.83 -3.10 13.06
CA ASP A 340 24.00 -3.79 12.51
C ASP A 340 24.00 -3.83 10.97
N SER A 341 22.84 -4.10 10.35
CA SER A 341 22.70 -4.07 8.88
C SER A 341 22.95 -2.67 8.29
N LEU A 342 22.54 -1.62 9.02
CA LEU A 342 22.83 -0.23 8.69
C LEU A 342 24.35 0.02 8.76
N CYS A 343 24.99 -0.39 9.86
CA CYS A 343 26.43 -0.20 10.02
C CYS A 343 27.22 -0.96 8.95
N ALA A 344 26.76 -2.15 8.54
CA ALA A 344 27.35 -2.93 7.45
C ALA A 344 27.28 -2.18 6.11
N LEU A 345 26.12 -1.63 5.73
CA LEU A 345 25.95 -0.78 4.55
C LEU A 345 26.94 0.40 4.54
N LEU A 346 27.04 1.11 5.67
CA LEU A 346 27.93 2.27 5.80
C LEU A 346 29.42 1.86 5.78
N ALA A 347 29.78 0.71 6.34
CA ALA A 347 31.14 0.18 6.30
C ALA A 347 31.56 -0.23 4.88
N ILE A 348 30.68 -0.93 4.15
CA ILE A 348 30.91 -1.34 2.75
C ILE A 348 31.16 -0.11 1.88
N THR A 349 30.29 0.90 1.98
CA THR A 349 30.43 2.14 1.20
C THR A 349 31.69 2.92 1.57
N ARG A 350 32.10 2.93 2.85
CA ARG A 350 33.34 3.59 3.31
C ARG A 350 34.62 3.00 2.72
N VAL A 351 34.66 1.67 2.52
CA VAL A 351 35.80 0.95 1.91
C VAL A 351 35.69 0.81 0.39
N ALA A 352 34.79 1.58 -0.24
CA ALA A 352 34.52 1.55 -1.68
C ALA A 352 34.08 0.16 -2.20
N GLY A 353 33.45 -0.64 -1.35
CA GLY A 353 32.79 -1.88 -1.74
C GLY A 353 31.40 -1.63 -2.31
N VAL A 354 30.88 -2.60 -3.04
CA VAL A 354 29.56 -2.57 -3.68
C VAL A 354 28.57 -3.37 -2.86
N TYR A 355 27.57 -2.71 -2.28
CA TYR A 355 26.56 -3.31 -1.42
C TYR A 355 25.51 -4.11 -2.23
N VAL A 356 25.27 -5.36 -1.81
CA VAL A 356 24.24 -6.26 -2.37
C VAL A 356 23.30 -6.72 -1.24
N PRO A 357 22.07 -6.20 -1.14
CA PRO A 357 21.12 -6.65 -0.13
C PRO A 357 20.54 -8.03 -0.47
N LEU A 358 20.51 -8.95 0.49
CA LEU A 358 19.84 -10.25 0.39
C LEU A 358 18.65 -10.30 1.35
N ASP A 359 17.44 -10.06 0.84
CA ASP A 359 16.21 -10.07 1.65
C ASP A 359 15.87 -11.49 2.11
N LEU A 360 15.87 -11.71 3.43
CA LEU A 360 15.56 -12.97 4.09
C LEU A 360 14.14 -13.50 3.80
N ASN A 361 13.26 -12.67 3.26
CA ASN A 361 11.90 -13.06 2.87
C ASN A 361 11.85 -13.71 1.48
N HIS A 362 12.93 -13.68 0.71
CA HIS A 362 13.01 -14.36 -0.57
C HIS A 362 13.41 -15.84 -0.41
N PRO A 363 12.91 -16.73 -1.28
CA PRO A 363 13.38 -18.12 -1.33
C PRO A 363 14.89 -18.18 -1.55
N ILE A 364 15.54 -19.15 -0.90
CA ILE A 364 17.00 -19.34 -0.97
C ILE A 364 17.45 -19.53 -2.42
N GLU A 365 16.65 -20.18 -3.26
CA GLU A 365 16.96 -20.41 -4.67
C GLU A 365 17.06 -19.09 -5.45
N ARG A 366 16.17 -18.12 -5.16
CA ARG A 366 16.23 -16.79 -5.76
C ARG A 366 17.45 -16.01 -5.27
N LEU A 367 17.76 -16.10 -3.97
CA LEU A 367 18.93 -15.47 -3.40
C LEU A 367 20.24 -16.07 -3.94
N ALA A 368 20.27 -17.38 -4.19
CA ALA A 368 21.39 -18.05 -4.84
C ALA A 368 21.63 -17.52 -6.27
N LEU A 369 20.57 -17.22 -7.05
CA LEU A 369 20.71 -16.57 -8.35
C LEU A 369 21.32 -15.16 -8.26
N ILE A 370 20.94 -14.39 -7.23
CA ILE A 370 21.51 -13.06 -6.96
C ILE A 370 22.99 -13.18 -6.60
N VAL A 371 23.36 -14.16 -5.77
CA VAL A 371 24.74 -14.43 -5.37
C VAL A 371 25.59 -14.92 -6.55
N ASP A 372 25.03 -15.77 -7.42
CA ASP A 372 25.68 -16.26 -8.64
C ASP A 372 26.02 -15.12 -9.62
N ASP A 373 25.10 -14.16 -9.80
CA ASP A 373 25.33 -12.99 -10.66
C ASP A 373 26.27 -11.96 -9.99
N SER A 374 26.05 -11.63 -8.72
CA SER A 374 26.85 -10.62 -8.01
C SER A 374 28.25 -11.08 -7.58
N ARG A 375 28.47 -12.39 -7.47
CA ARG A 375 29.73 -13.02 -7.03
C ARG A 375 30.37 -12.30 -5.84
N PRO A 376 29.67 -12.17 -4.70
CA PRO A 376 30.17 -11.43 -3.55
C PRO A 376 31.50 -12.01 -3.06
N HIS A 377 32.44 -11.14 -2.72
CA HIS A 377 33.70 -11.54 -2.08
C HIS A 377 33.46 -11.95 -0.61
N VAL A 378 32.56 -11.22 0.05
CA VAL A 378 32.13 -11.48 1.43
C VAL A 378 30.60 -11.50 1.50
N ILE A 379 30.05 -12.42 2.28
CA ILE A 379 28.66 -12.40 2.74
C ILE A 379 28.66 -12.07 4.23
N ILE A 380 28.07 -10.93 4.59
CA ILE A 380 27.86 -10.51 5.98
C ILE A 380 26.56 -11.17 6.49
N ALA A 381 26.61 -11.82 7.65
CA ALA A 381 25.49 -12.49 8.29
C ALA A 381 25.51 -12.29 9.82
N HIS A 382 24.42 -12.67 10.50
CA HIS A 382 24.42 -12.89 11.96
C HIS A 382 24.58 -14.39 12.23
N ALA A 383 25.08 -14.78 13.40
CA ALA A 383 25.15 -16.19 13.83
C ALA A 383 23.86 -17.00 13.58
N GLN A 384 22.68 -16.37 13.73
CA GLN A 384 21.38 -17.00 13.52
C GLN A 384 21.02 -17.22 12.03
N THR A 385 21.65 -16.48 11.11
CA THR A 385 21.45 -16.60 9.66
C THR A 385 22.61 -17.31 8.95
N THR A 386 23.75 -17.51 9.61
CA THR A 386 24.96 -18.17 9.07
C THR A 386 24.65 -19.55 8.48
N ASP A 387 23.87 -20.39 9.17
CA ASP A 387 23.54 -21.74 8.68
C ASP A 387 22.77 -21.71 7.36
N LYS A 388 21.97 -20.66 7.13
CA LYS A 388 21.17 -20.52 5.90
C LYS A 388 22.01 -20.09 4.71
N VAL A 389 23.18 -19.45 4.90
CA VAL A 389 24.01 -19.04 3.76
C VAL A 389 24.61 -20.23 3.01
N HIS A 390 24.73 -21.40 3.64
CA HIS A 390 25.11 -22.64 2.94
C HIS A 390 24.19 -22.98 1.75
N GLY A 391 22.90 -22.64 1.85
CA GLY A 391 21.93 -22.84 0.76
C GLY A 391 22.12 -21.90 -0.43
N LEU A 392 22.94 -20.85 -0.31
CA LEU A 392 23.22 -19.91 -1.40
C LEU A 392 24.28 -20.45 -2.38
N HIS A 393 24.90 -21.60 -2.07
CA HIS A 393 25.95 -22.24 -2.88
C HIS A 393 27.11 -21.31 -3.25
N SER A 394 27.46 -20.39 -2.34
CA SER A 394 28.52 -19.39 -2.53
C SER A 394 29.89 -19.89 -2.08
N THR A 395 30.96 -19.39 -2.72
CA THR A 395 32.35 -19.52 -2.25
C THR A 395 32.83 -18.31 -1.45
N ALA A 396 31.96 -17.32 -1.22
CA ALA A 396 32.30 -16.10 -0.49
C ALA A 396 32.67 -16.40 0.97
N THR A 397 33.57 -15.60 1.56
CA THR A 397 33.81 -15.68 3.01
C THR A 397 32.59 -15.17 3.76
N VAL A 398 32.16 -15.92 4.79
CA VAL A 398 31.06 -15.49 5.67
C VAL A 398 31.62 -14.71 6.85
N LEU A 399 31.23 -13.44 6.95
CA LEU A 399 31.60 -12.57 8.06
C LEU A 399 30.43 -12.46 9.04
N ASP A 400 30.59 -13.04 10.22
CA ASP A 400 29.59 -13.01 11.29
C ASP A 400 29.73 -11.72 12.12
N LEU A 401 28.70 -10.86 12.07
CA LEU A 401 28.63 -9.62 12.83
C LEU A 401 28.54 -9.81 14.34
N SER A 402 28.18 -11.01 14.81
CA SER A 402 28.07 -11.35 16.24
C SER A 402 29.43 -11.65 16.89
N SER A 403 30.45 -11.96 16.09
CA SER A 403 31.81 -12.19 16.58
C SER A 403 32.44 -10.89 17.11
N SER A 404 33.22 -10.97 18.20
CA SER A 404 33.84 -9.78 18.78
C SER A 404 34.96 -9.26 17.89
N GLN A 405 34.74 -8.08 17.31
CA GLN A 405 35.71 -7.41 16.45
C GLN A 405 36.74 -6.67 17.32
N SER A 406 38.03 -6.89 17.07
CA SER A 406 39.09 -6.52 18.01
C SER A 406 39.68 -5.11 17.80
N SER A 407 39.42 -4.45 16.66
CA SER A 407 40.03 -3.15 16.33
C SER A 407 39.03 -2.15 15.72
N ALA A 408 38.78 -1.06 16.45
CA ALA A 408 37.99 0.08 16.00
C ALA A 408 38.85 1.23 15.43
N SER A 409 40.07 0.94 14.95
CA SER A 409 40.93 1.99 14.36
C SER A 409 40.17 2.74 13.25
N PRO A 410 40.21 4.08 13.22
CA PRO A 410 39.53 4.86 12.19
C PRO A 410 39.98 4.45 10.78
N VAL A 411 39.02 4.08 9.95
CA VAL A 411 39.23 3.74 8.55
C VAL A 411 38.97 4.99 7.69
N PRO A 412 39.91 5.44 6.84
CA PRO A 412 39.66 6.58 5.96
C PRO A 412 38.61 6.23 4.89
N ILE A 413 37.87 7.22 4.43
CA ILE A 413 36.95 7.04 3.30
C ILE A 413 37.78 6.89 2.02
N SER A 414 37.51 5.86 1.22
CA SER A 414 38.29 5.53 0.02
C SER A 414 37.49 5.60 -1.29
N CYS A 415 36.18 5.80 -1.23
CA CYS A 415 35.29 5.86 -2.39
C CYS A 415 35.32 7.23 -3.08
N SER A 416 35.15 7.21 -4.41
CA SER A 416 34.93 8.37 -5.28
C SER A 416 33.47 8.45 -5.76
N SER A 417 33.07 9.54 -6.40
CA SER A 417 31.71 9.75 -6.94
C SER A 417 31.28 8.67 -7.93
N ASP A 418 32.19 8.31 -8.84
CA ASP A 418 31.88 7.46 -9.99
C ASP A 418 32.02 5.97 -9.66
N ASP A 419 32.45 5.65 -8.44
CA ASP A 419 32.53 4.27 -7.97
C ASP A 419 31.16 3.65 -7.85
N ALA A 420 31.05 2.40 -8.32
CA ALA A 420 29.91 1.56 -8.00
C ALA A 420 29.75 1.43 -6.48
N ALA A 421 28.52 1.61 -6.01
CA ALA A 421 28.18 1.64 -4.59
C ALA A 421 27.12 0.60 -4.24
N PHE A 422 26.14 0.38 -5.12
CA PHE A 422 24.98 -0.47 -4.85
C PHE A 422 24.64 -1.32 -6.07
N VAL A 423 24.22 -2.56 -5.83
CA VAL A 423 23.53 -3.40 -6.82
C VAL A 423 22.16 -3.76 -6.28
N LEU A 424 21.12 -3.30 -6.96
CA LEU A 424 19.73 -3.60 -6.61
C LEU A 424 19.11 -4.50 -7.66
N TYR A 425 18.61 -5.66 -7.23
CA TYR A 425 18.04 -6.64 -8.15
C TYR A 425 16.56 -6.39 -8.41
N THR A 426 16.21 -6.39 -9.68
CA THR A 426 14.82 -6.29 -10.16
C THR A 426 14.43 -7.54 -10.95
N SER A 427 13.15 -7.68 -11.27
CA SER A 427 12.63 -8.73 -12.16
C SER A 427 13.27 -8.65 -13.56
N GLY A 428 13.56 -9.79 -14.16
CA GLY A 428 14.21 -9.91 -15.46
C GLY A 428 13.45 -10.83 -16.40
N SER A 429 13.10 -10.34 -17.60
CA SER A 429 12.28 -11.08 -18.58
C SER A 429 12.80 -12.46 -18.99
N THR A 430 14.06 -12.79 -18.73
CA THR A 430 14.67 -14.10 -19.02
C THR A 430 14.42 -15.16 -17.92
N GLY A 431 13.71 -14.84 -16.85
CA GLY A 431 13.55 -15.76 -15.71
C GLY A 431 14.60 -15.57 -14.60
N ARG A 432 15.64 -14.75 -14.82
CA ARG A 432 16.71 -14.47 -13.84
C ARG A 432 16.64 -13.01 -13.37
N PRO A 433 16.83 -12.72 -12.07
CA PRO A 433 16.93 -11.36 -11.55
C PRO A 433 18.01 -10.55 -12.28
N LYS A 434 17.79 -9.26 -12.51
CA LYS A 434 18.76 -8.34 -13.12
C LYS A 434 19.27 -7.33 -12.09
N GLY A 435 20.59 -7.26 -11.88
CA GLY A 435 21.20 -6.28 -10.97
C GLY A 435 21.36 -4.92 -11.63
N VAL A 436 20.75 -3.87 -11.09
CA VAL A 436 20.98 -2.48 -11.49
C VAL A 436 22.20 -1.95 -10.73
N LEU A 437 23.24 -1.53 -11.44
CA LEU A 437 24.49 -1.06 -10.88
C LEU A 437 24.49 0.47 -10.73
N LEU A 438 24.61 0.95 -9.50
CA LEU A 438 24.49 2.37 -9.16
C LEU A 438 25.81 2.91 -8.61
N SER A 439 26.19 4.12 -9.00
CA SER A 439 27.35 4.82 -8.44
C SER A 439 27.02 5.58 -7.15
N HIS A 440 28.04 6.03 -6.43
CA HIS A 440 27.84 6.92 -5.28
C HIS A 440 27.16 8.24 -5.68
N GLN A 441 27.54 8.82 -6.83
CA GLN A 441 26.99 10.07 -7.31
C GLN A 441 25.49 9.96 -7.60
N ASN A 442 25.03 8.81 -8.11
CA ASN A 442 23.63 8.65 -8.50
C ASN A 442 22.67 8.91 -7.33
N PHE A 443 22.90 8.24 -6.20
CA PHE A 443 22.11 8.46 -5.00
C PHE A 443 22.47 9.76 -4.27
N ALA A 444 23.74 10.19 -4.28
CA ALA A 444 24.11 11.48 -3.66
C ALA A 444 23.38 12.66 -4.31
N GLY A 445 23.31 12.68 -5.65
CA GLY A 445 22.57 13.67 -6.41
C GLY A 445 21.07 13.60 -6.14
N GLN A 446 20.49 12.38 -6.15
CA GLN A 446 19.08 12.17 -5.83
C GLN A 446 18.70 12.74 -4.46
N ILE A 447 19.42 12.35 -3.41
CA ILE A 447 19.15 12.81 -2.04
C ILE A 447 19.34 14.32 -1.95
N ALA A 448 20.42 14.87 -2.52
CA ALA A 448 20.67 16.31 -2.47
C ALA A 448 19.58 17.12 -3.20
N SER A 449 19.08 16.66 -4.35
CA SER A 449 17.99 17.30 -5.09
C SER A 449 16.68 17.29 -4.30
N VAL A 450 16.29 16.13 -3.75
CA VAL A 450 15.05 15.99 -2.98
C VAL A 450 15.13 16.75 -1.64
N SER A 451 16.26 16.67 -0.94
CA SER A 451 16.46 17.43 0.30
C SER A 451 16.39 18.94 0.11
N ARG A 452 16.89 19.44 -1.03
CA ARG A 452 16.78 20.87 -1.38
C ARG A 452 15.33 21.25 -1.67
N GLU A 453 14.66 20.50 -2.54
CA GLU A 453 13.30 20.82 -3.01
C GLU A 453 12.31 20.86 -1.85
N PHE A 454 12.36 19.86 -0.97
CA PHE A 454 11.43 19.75 0.15
C PHE A 454 11.95 20.32 1.46
N HIS A 455 13.09 21.04 1.42
CA HIS A 455 13.71 21.65 2.60
C HIS A 455 13.88 20.64 3.75
N LEU A 456 14.38 19.45 3.40
CA LEU A 456 14.57 18.37 4.36
C LEU A 456 15.79 18.71 5.22
N HIS A 457 15.57 18.69 6.53
CA HIS A 457 16.59 18.91 7.54
C HIS A 457 16.63 17.66 8.42
N ARG A 458 16.55 17.81 9.75
CA ARG A 458 16.73 16.70 10.69
C ARG A 458 15.46 15.85 10.84
N GLU A 459 15.00 15.28 9.73
CA GLU A 459 13.80 14.45 9.68
C GLU A 459 13.98 13.15 10.48
N ARG A 460 12.86 12.64 11.00
CA ARG A 460 12.76 11.30 11.61
C ARG A 460 12.10 10.39 10.59
N VAL A 461 12.91 9.56 9.94
CA VAL A 461 12.53 8.83 8.72
C VAL A 461 12.23 7.38 9.06
N LEU A 462 11.03 6.90 8.71
CA LEU A 462 10.69 5.49 8.85
C LEU A 462 11.40 4.65 7.78
N GLN A 463 12.09 3.59 8.23
CA GLN A 463 12.72 2.57 7.39
C GLN A 463 11.91 1.27 7.47
N GLN A 464 10.85 1.19 6.68
CA GLN A 464 9.98 0.02 6.61
C GLN A 464 10.12 -0.77 5.29
N SER A 465 10.70 -0.17 4.26
CA SER A 465 10.87 -0.83 2.95
C SER A 465 11.88 -1.97 3.01
N SER A 466 11.65 -3.04 2.24
CA SER A 466 12.63 -4.12 2.11
C SER A 466 13.98 -3.58 1.63
N LEU A 467 15.08 -4.09 2.21
CA LEU A 467 16.44 -3.66 1.90
C LEU A 467 16.84 -3.92 0.45
N GLY A 468 16.11 -4.81 -0.25
CA GLY A 468 16.29 -5.11 -1.67
C GLY A 468 15.81 -4.01 -2.63
N PHE A 469 15.12 -2.99 -2.13
CA PHE A 469 14.56 -1.91 -2.95
C PHE A 469 15.33 -0.60 -2.78
N ASP A 470 15.39 0.20 -3.84
CA ASP A 470 15.97 1.55 -3.84
C ASP A 470 15.33 2.48 -2.81
N VAL A 471 14.04 2.29 -2.54
CA VAL A 471 13.29 2.99 -1.49
C VAL A 471 13.99 2.90 -0.13
N SER A 472 14.53 1.73 0.26
CA SER A 472 15.19 1.60 1.57
C SER A 472 16.48 2.40 1.63
N LEU A 473 17.25 2.44 0.55
CA LEU A 473 18.46 3.27 0.48
C LEU A 473 18.09 4.74 0.61
N PHE A 474 17.03 5.19 -0.05
CA PHE A 474 16.54 6.56 0.09
C PHE A 474 16.16 6.87 1.54
N GLN A 475 15.35 6.02 2.19
CA GLN A 475 14.95 6.17 3.59
C GLN A 475 16.17 6.29 4.53
N ILE A 476 17.18 5.44 4.35
CA ILE A 476 18.41 5.45 5.14
C ILE A 476 19.19 6.74 4.92
N PHE A 477 19.49 7.06 3.66
CA PHE A 477 20.40 8.16 3.37
C PHE A 477 19.74 9.53 3.56
N VAL A 478 18.45 9.69 3.32
CA VAL A 478 17.77 10.96 3.57
C VAL A 478 17.78 11.30 5.07
N ALA A 479 17.64 10.33 5.96
CA ALA A 479 17.77 10.57 7.41
C ALA A 479 19.20 10.95 7.80
N LEU A 480 20.19 10.18 7.37
CA LEU A 480 21.56 10.32 7.87
C LEU A 480 22.32 11.52 7.28
N THR A 481 22.07 11.85 6.01
CA THR A 481 22.79 12.94 5.33
C THR A 481 22.29 14.33 5.70
N THR A 482 21.10 14.43 6.28
CA THR A 482 20.52 15.69 6.77
C THR A 482 20.64 15.87 8.28
N GLY A 483 21.31 14.94 8.98
CA GLY A 483 21.50 14.99 10.45
C GLY A 483 20.25 14.65 11.25
N GLY A 484 19.31 13.92 10.64
CA GLY A 484 18.10 13.40 11.25
C GLY A 484 18.32 12.06 11.94
N THR A 485 17.22 11.35 12.19
CA THR A 485 17.20 10.03 12.85
C THR A 485 16.48 9.02 11.97
N LEU A 486 17.10 7.86 11.74
CA LEU A 486 16.47 6.73 11.08
C LEU A 486 15.69 5.87 12.09
N ILE A 487 14.40 5.63 11.84
CA ILE A 487 13.56 4.74 12.65
C ILE A 487 13.46 3.40 11.93
N ILE A 488 14.11 2.35 12.43
CA ILE A 488 14.14 1.03 11.77
C ILE A 488 13.00 0.15 12.27
N ALA A 489 12.11 -0.25 11.36
CA ALA A 489 11.11 -1.28 11.65
C ALA A 489 11.69 -2.67 11.31
N THR A 490 11.60 -3.64 12.22
CA THR A 490 11.97 -5.04 11.92
C THR A 490 10.96 -5.71 11.00
N ASN A 491 11.31 -6.87 10.44
CA ASN A 491 10.41 -7.67 9.61
C ASN A 491 9.09 -8.04 10.32
N ALA A 492 9.12 -8.18 11.66
CA ALA A 492 7.93 -8.46 12.45
C ALA A 492 6.95 -7.28 12.45
N ILE A 493 7.46 -6.06 12.70
CA ILE A 493 6.63 -4.85 12.77
C ILE A 493 6.15 -4.39 11.39
N ARG A 494 6.96 -4.54 10.34
CA ARG A 494 6.60 -4.14 8.95
C ARG A 494 5.30 -4.76 8.45
N ARG A 495 4.94 -5.95 8.95
CA ARG A 495 3.74 -6.69 8.52
C ARG A 495 2.52 -6.43 9.38
N GLU A 496 2.69 -5.66 10.46
CA GLU A 496 1.67 -5.38 11.45
C GLU A 496 1.32 -3.89 11.39
N PRO A 497 0.35 -3.47 10.54
CA PRO A 497 0.12 -2.07 10.24
C PRO A 497 -0.24 -1.22 11.47
N THR A 498 -0.95 -1.80 12.45
CA THR A 498 -1.25 -1.11 13.71
C THR A 498 0.01 -0.84 14.53
N HIS A 499 0.91 -1.83 14.67
CA HIS A 499 2.18 -1.65 15.39
C HIS A 499 3.13 -0.72 14.64
N LEU A 500 3.15 -0.75 13.31
CA LEU A 500 3.93 0.17 12.50
C LEU A 500 3.45 1.62 12.68
N ALA A 501 2.14 1.84 12.72
CA ALA A 501 1.54 3.14 13.02
C ALA A 501 1.81 3.60 14.47
N GLU A 502 1.79 2.68 15.44
CA GLU A 502 2.18 2.96 16.82
C GLU A 502 3.66 3.36 16.90
N LEU A 503 4.54 2.66 16.18
CA LEU A 503 5.96 3.00 16.09
C LEU A 503 6.15 4.42 15.53
N MET A 504 5.46 4.77 14.44
CA MET A 504 5.49 6.12 13.88
C MET A 504 5.12 7.18 14.90
N ARG A 505 4.01 6.96 15.63
CA ARG A 505 3.52 7.88 16.66
C ARG A 505 4.50 8.01 17.84
N THR A 506 4.95 6.89 18.38
CA THR A 506 5.80 6.86 19.60
C THR A 506 7.20 7.41 19.33
N THR A 507 7.70 7.23 18.11
CA THR A 507 9.01 7.73 17.69
C THR A 507 8.91 9.07 16.97
N ASN A 508 7.75 9.74 16.94
CA ASN A 508 7.56 11.03 16.28
C ASN A 508 8.10 11.08 14.84
N VAL A 509 7.75 10.10 14.01
CA VAL A 509 8.14 10.07 12.59
C VAL A 509 7.67 11.34 11.89
N THR A 510 8.53 11.92 11.06
CA THR A 510 8.23 13.13 10.28
C THR A 510 8.17 12.86 8.78
N PHE A 511 8.85 11.83 8.30
CA PHE A 511 8.94 11.51 6.88
C PHE A 511 8.74 10.02 6.65
N THR A 512 7.85 9.68 5.71
CA THR A 512 7.68 8.33 5.20
C THR A 512 7.71 8.34 3.67
N LEU A 513 8.19 7.23 3.10
CA LEU A 513 8.13 6.95 1.68
C LEU A 513 7.69 5.49 1.54
N GLY A 514 6.64 5.25 0.75
CA GLY A 514 6.06 3.92 0.54
C GLY A 514 5.21 3.87 -0.72
N VAL A 515 4.58 2.72 -0.96
CA VAL A 515 3.71 2.51 -2.12
C VAL A 515 2.24 2.79 -1.73
N PRO A 516 1.39 3.28 -2.64
CA PRO A 516 -0.04 3.49 -2.36
C PRO A 516 -0.74 2.31 -1.65
N SER A 517 -0.51 1.07 -2.09
CA SER A 517 -1.09 -0.12 -1.45
C SER A 517 -0.68 -0.29 0.02
N GLU A 518 0.56 0.06 0.36
CA GLU A 518 1.08 -0.02 1.73
C GLU A 518 0.42 1.05 2.62
N TYR A 519 0.31 2.28 2.11
CA TYR A 519 -0.40 3.34 2.81
C TYR A 519 -1.88 3.03 3.00
N ALA A 520 -2.54 2.39 2.04
CA ALA A 520 -3.93 1.99 2.17
C ALA A 520 -4.14 1.03 3.35
N ILE A 521 -3.23 0.08 3.54
CA ILE A 521 -3.25 -0.85 4.68
C ILE A 521 -2.93 -0.10 5.98
N LEU A 522 -1.87 0.70 5.98
CA LEU A 522 -1.42 1.46 7.15
C LEU A 522 -2.51 2.39 7.67
N LEU A 523 -3.17 3.15 6.77
CA LEU A 523 -4.28 4.03 7.12
C LEU A 523 -5.51 3.23 7.55
N ARG A 524 -5.86 2.13 6.90
CA ARG A 524 -7.05 1.34 7.26
C ARG A 524 -6.98 0.79 8.68
N TYR A 525 -5.83 0.26 9.09
CA TYR A 525 -5.69 -0.46 10.36
C TYR A 525 -4.94 0.33 11.46
N GLY A 526 -4.23 1.39 11.08
CA GLY A 526 -3.42 2.22 11.96
C GLY A 526 -3.94 3.64 12.19
N ILE A 527 -5.11 4.01 11.62
CA ILE A 527 -5.60 5.40 11.59
C ILE A 527 -5.54 6.11 12.95
N HIS A 528 -5.93 5.42 14.03
CA HIS A 528 -5.98 5.99 15.38
C HIS A 528 -4.62 6.45 15.88
N HIS A 529 -3.55 5.71 15.58
CA HIS A 529 -2.19 6.12 15.94
C HIS A 529 -1.67 7.21 15.01
N LEU A 530 -2.03 7.16 13.73
CA LEU A 530 -1.58 8.14 12.73
C LEU A 530 -2.21 9.52 12.95
N GLN A 531 -3.49 9.59 13.33
CA GLN A 531 -4.16 10.84 13.74
C GLN A 531 -3.47 11.51 14.93
N GLN A 532 -2.79 10.73 15.77
CA GLN A 532 -2.02 11.23 16.91
C GLN A 532 -0.55 11.50 16.55
N CYS A 533 -0.11 11.15 15.35
CA CYS A 533 1.26 11.34 14.88
C CYS A 533 1.43 12.75 14.28
N LEU A 534 1.21 13.78 15.11
CA LEU A 534 1.24 15.20 14.69
C LEU A 534 2.60 15.66 14.12
N SER A 535 3.65 14.88 14.34
CA SER A 535 4.98 15.12 13.76
C SER A 535 5.06 14.76 12.27
N TRP A 536 4.11 13.99 11.73
CA TRP A 536 4.19 13.45 10.38
C TRP A 536 3.98 14.54 9.33
N ARG A 537 5.08 14.97 8.70
CA ARG A 537 5.11 16.12 7.78
C ARG A 537 5.03 15.71 6.31
N TYR A 538 5.64 14.60 5.91
CA TYR A 538 5.69 14.17 4.51
C TYR A 538 5.32 12.70 4.36
N ALA A 539 4.36 12.43 3.49
CA ALA A 539 4.00 11.09 3.03
C ALA A 539 4.29 11.01 1.53
N VAL A 540 5.39 10.36 1.15
CA VAL A 540 5.76 10.21 -0.26
C VAL A 540 5.25 8.89 -0.80
N CYS A 541 4.52 8.94 -1.90
CA CYS A 541 3.97 7.79 -2.59
C CYS A 541 4.61 7.63 -3.96
N GLY A 542 5.18 6.46 -4.21
CA GLY A 542 5.79 6.11 -5.49
C GLY A 542 5.53 4.66 -5.86
N GLY A 543 5.85 4.28 -7.09
CA GLY A 543 5.77 2.88 -7.53
C GLY A 543 4.36 2.40 -7.92
N GLU A 544 3.28 3.08 -7.55
CA GLU A 544 1.93 2.79 -8.04
C GLU A 544 1.15 4.08 -8.27
N ARG A 545 0.01 3.97 -8.97
CA ARG A 545 -0.92 5.09 -9.11
C ARG A 545 -1.61 5.37 -7.77
N MET A 546 -1.79 6.65 -7.46
CA MET A 546 -2.54 7.10 -6.30
C MET A 546 -4.04 7.02 -6.59
N THR A 547 -4.82 6.35 -5.72
CA THR A 547 -6.28 6.25 -5.87
C THR A 547 -7.00 7.38 -5.13
N VAL A 548 -8.22 7.71 -5.58
CA VAL A 548 -9.08 8.70 -4.90
C VAL A 548 -9.47 8.22 -3.49
N SER A 549 -9.70 6.92 -3.33
CA SER A 549 -9.98 6.31 -2.03
C SER A 549 -8.83 6.51 -1.03
N LEU A 550 -7.58 6.40 -1.49
CA LEU A 550 -6.42 6.64 -0.65
C LEU A 550 -6.25 8.13 -0.30
N LYS A 551 -6.45 9.05 -1.26
CA LYS A 551 -6.47 10.50 -0.98
C LYS A 551 -7.52 10.87 0.08
N ARG A 552 -8.71 10.25 0.03
CA ARG A 552 -9.75 10.39 1.08
C ARG A 552 -9.29 9.87 2.43
N ALA A 553 -8.62 8.72 2.47
CA ALA A 553 -8.11 8.14 3.70
C ALA A 553 -7.04 9.03 4.35
N PHE A 554 -6.14 9.62 3.58
CA PHE A 554 -5.20 10.63 4.10
C PHE A 554 -5.91 11.89 4.58
N ARG A 555 -6.93 12.38 3.85
CA ARG A 555 -7.72 13.53 4.29
C ARG A 555 -8.39 13.30 5.65
N ALA A 556 -8.75 12.06 5.99
CA ALA A 556 -9.33 11.70 7.28
C ALA A 556 -8.34 11.79 8.47
N LEU A 557 -7.04 12.00 8.21
CA LEU A 557 -6.06 12.31 9.26
C LEU A 557 -6.17 13.74 9.79
N ASP A 558 -6.93 14.61 9.11
CA ASP A 558 -7.06 16.08 9.22
C ASP A 558 -6.39 16.81 8.03
N ALA A 559 -7.15 17.67 7.36
CA ALA A 559 -6.69 18.41 6.18
C ALA A 559 -5.79 19.60 6.54
N GLU A 560 -5.86 20.12 7.78
CA GLU A 560 -5.02 21.24 8.23
C GLU A 560 -3.74 20.78 8.93
N SER A 561 -3.78 19.62 9.61
CA SER A 561 -2.65 19.08 10.40
C SER A 561 -2.06 17.76 9.89
N GLY A 562 -2.62 17.17 8.83
CA GLY A 562 -2.09 15.96 8.20
C GLY A 562 -0.79 16.18 7.41
N PRO A 563 -0.10 15.10 6.98
CA PRO A 563 1.15 15.22 6.25
C PRO A 563 0.94 15.91 4.89
N THR A 564 1.98 16.48 4.28
CA THR A 564 1.97 16.82 2.86
C THR A 564 2.10 15.53 2.05
N LEU A 565 1.11 15.24 1.21
CA LEU A 565 1.14 14.08 0.33
C LEU A 565 1.95 14.41 -0.93
N LEU A 566 2.99 13.62 -1.21
CA LEU A 566 3.85 13.77 -2.37
C LEU A 566 3.72 12.55 -3.27
N SER A 567 3.60 12.76 -4.58
CA SER A 567 3.76 11.72 -5.60
C SER A 567 5.19 11.75 -6.13
N CYS A 568 5.77 10.60 -6.41
CA CYS A 568 7.03 10.52 -7.15
C CYS A 568 7.00 9.44 -8.23
N TYR A 569 7.80 9.67 -9.28
CA TYR A 569 7.96 8.72 -10.37
C TYR A 569 9.42 8.55 -10.74
N GLY A 570 9.83 7.30 -10.83
CA GLY A 570 11.02 6.85 -11.53
C GLY A 570 11.20 5.34 -11.37
N PRO A 571 11.93 4.71 -12.30
CA PRO A 571 12.40 3.35 -12.14
C PRO A 571 13.72 3.28 -11.33
N THR A 572 14.11 2.08 -10.91
CA THR A 572 15.38 1.85 -10.20
C THR A 572 16.60 2.27 -11.00
N GLU A 573 16.55 2.17 -12.33
CA GLU A 573 17.63 2.59 -13.24
C GLU A 573 17.90 4.10 -13.24
N VAL A 574 17.07 4.92 -12.57
CA VAL A 574 17.29 6.36 -12.39
C VAL A 574 17.39 6.77 -10.92
N SER A 575 17.72 5.81 -10.03
CA SER A 575 17.91 6.04 -8.60
C SER A 575 16.67 6.60 -7.91
N LEU A 576 15.64 5.75 -7.78
CA LEU A 576 14.34 6.02 -7.18
C LEU A 576 13.38 6.83 -8.05
N ALA A 577 13.63 8.13 -8.25
CA ALA A 577 12.61 9.02 -8.83
C ALA A 577 13.21 10.22 -9.58
N SER A 578 12.76 10.47 -10.80
CA SER A 578 13.14 11.65 -11.59
C SER A 578 12.17 12.82 -11.42
N SER A 579 10.96 12.59 -10.90
CA SER A 579 9.96 13.63 -10.67
C SER A 579 9.26 13.51 -9.33
N TYR A 580 8.87 14.66 -8.76
CA TYR A 580 8.07 14.75 -7.54
C TYR A 580 7.01 15.86 -7.64
N GLY A 581 5.85 15.64 -7.02
CA GLY A 581 4.76 16.62 -7.02
C GLY A 581 3.92 16.56 -5.77
N VAL A 582 3.38 17.70 -5.35
CA VAL A 582 2.42 17.76 -4.24
C VAL A 582 1.04 17.32 -4.72
N LEU A 583 0.43 16.39 -4.00
CA LEU A 583 -0.93 15.93 -4.25
C LEU A 583 -1.91 16.69 -3.35
N SER A 584 -2.96 17.25 -3.95
CA SER A 584 -4.04 17.92 -3.22
C SER A 584 -4.97 16.92 -2.54
N TYR A 585 -5.40 17.26 -1.32
CA TYR A 585 -6.46 16.57 -0.59
C TYR A 585 -7.87 16.95 -1.04
N THR A 586 -8.04 18.04 -1.80
CA THR A 586 -9.36 18.59 -2.14
C THR A 586 -9.82 18.25 -3.56
N ASP A 587 -8.93 17.72 -4.39
CA ASP A 587 -9.21 17.26 -5.76
C ASP A 587 -9.93 15.90 -5.75
N ILE A 588 -11.03 15.81 -4.99
CA ILE A 588 -11.87 14.62 -4.76
C ILE A 588 -13.27 14.79 -5.41
N SER A 589 -13.54 15.96 -5.97
CA SER A 589 -14.86 16.48 -6.34
C SER A 589 -15.65 15.65 -7.36
N SER A 590 -15.04 14.66 -8.00
CA SER A 590 -15.67 13.91 -9.08
C SER A 590 -15.81 12.40 -8.88
N GLY A 591 -15.26 11.84 -7.79
CA GLY A 591 -15.46 10.44 -7.44
C GLY A 591 -14.82 9.38 -8.35
N ALA A 592 -14.40 9.69 -9.58
CA ALA A 592 -13.71 8.75 -10.48
C ALA A 592 -12.18 8.81 -10.31
N GLU A 593 -11.49 7.68 -10.50
CA GLU A 593 -10.04 7.61 -10.53
C GLU A 593 -9.48 8.46 -11.69
N ASP A 594 -8.69 9.49 -11.40
CA ASP A 594 -8.04 10.30 -12.43
C ASP A 594 -6.79 9.56 -12.93
N GLU A 595 -6.96 8.77 -14.00
CA GLU A 595 -5.89 8.05 -14.71
C GLU A 595 -4.77 8.97 -15.25
N ASN A 596 -5.01 10.29 -15.28
CA ASN A 596 -4.10 11.31 -15.80
C ASN A 596 -3.54 12.24 -14.70
N SER A 597 -3.68 11.89 -13.42
CA SER A 597 -3.08 12.65 -12.33
C SER A 597 -1.56 12.77 -12.52
N PRO A 598 -0.99 14.00 -12.49
CA PRO A 598 0.44 14.18 -12.64
C PRO A 598 1.25 13.49 -11.54
N VAL A 599 2.42 12.97 -11.92
CA VAL A 599 3.44 12.38 -11.04
C VAL A 599 4.57 13.37 -10.73
N GLY A 600 4.27 14.66 -10.84
CA GLY A 600 5.12 15.76 -10.42
C GLY A 600 6.02 16.36 -11.48
N PHE A 601 6.89 17.27 -11.06
CA PHE A 601 7.83 18.01 -11.90
C PHE A 601 9.20 17.34 -11.92
N THR A 602 9.95 17.50 -13.00
CA THR A 602 11.32 17.00 -13.10
C THR A 602 12.21 17.60 -12.00
N LEU A 603 12.90 16.75 -11.26
CA LEU A 603 13.80 17.15 -10.19
C LEU A 603 15.01 17.95 -10.70
N PRO A 604 15.67 18.73 -9.82
CA PRO A 604 16.94 19.36 -10.14
C PRO A 604 17.97 18.36 -10.68
N ASN A 605 18.69 18.77 -11.73
CA ASN A 605 19.72 17.96 -12.42
C ASN A 605 19.21 16.67 -13.09
N TYR A 606 17.91 16.58 -13.35
CA TYR A 606 17.31 15.61 -14.27
C TYR A 606 16.79 16.27 -15.53
N SER A 607 16.63 15.46 -16.58
CA SER A 607 15.86 15.82 -17.78
C SER A 607 14.95 14.67 -18.15
N VAL A 608 13.68 14.98 -18.42
CA VAL A 608 12.67 14.02 -18.87
C VAL A 608 12.29 14.36 -20.31
N TYR A 609 12.45 13.40 -21.22
CA TYR A 609 12.08 13.54 -22.62
C TYR A 609 10.89 12.63 -22.94
N ILE A 610 9.98 13.12 -23.78
CA ILE A 610 8.85 12.36 -24.30
C ILE A 610 9.08 12.24 -25.79
N LEU A 611 9.44 11.03 -26.22
CA LEU A 611 9.91 10.77 -27.57
C LEU A 611 8.97 9.82 -28.33
N ASP A 612 8.97 9.94 -29.66
CA ASP A 612 8.32 8.98 -30.54
C ASP A 612 9.21 7.74 -30.82
N GLU A 613 8.72 6.83 -31.67
CA GLU A 613 9.41 5.58 -32.03
C GLU A 613 10.76 5.81 -32.72
N ASP A 614 10.94 6.97 -33.37
CA ASP A 614 12.16 7.36 -34.08
C ASP A 614 13.10 8.21 -33.19
N MET A 615 12.81 8.32 -31.89
CA MET A 615 13.51 9.14 -30.89
C MET A 615 13.46 10.66 -31.15
N HIS A 616 12.44 11.16 -31.86
CA HIS A 616 12.19 12.59 -31.97
C HIS A 616 11.31 13.08 -30.80
N PRO A 617 11.53 14.30 -30.29
CA PRO A 617 10.65 14.85 -29.27
C PRO A 617 9.24 15.10 -29.84
N VAL A 618 8.23 14.97 -28.97
CA VAL A 618 6.84 15.36 -29.28
C VAL A 618 6.50 16.67 -28.56
N PRO A 619 5.58 17.51 -29.07
CA PRO A 619 5.19 18.73 -28.37
C PRO A 619 4.59 18.46 -26.99
N THR A 620 4.73 19.42 -26.09
CA THR A 620 4.09 19.40 -24.76
C THR A 620 2.59 19.11 -24.89
N GLY A 621 2.09 18.16 -24.10
CA GLY A 621 0.71 17.68 -24.11
C GLY A 621 0.49 16.38 -24.91
N PHE A 622 1.40 16.02 -25.83
CA PHE A 622 1.31 14.77 -26.59
C PHE A 622 1.95 13.59 -25.86
N PRO A 623 1.36 12.38 -25.97
CA PRO A 623 1.93 11.18 -25.39
C PRO A 623 3.10 10.65 -26.24
N GLY A 624 4.09 10.08 -25.56
CA GLY A 624 5.22 9.35 -26.15
C GLY A 624 5.88 8.43 -25.13
N GLU A 625 7.01 7.83 -25.49
CA GLU A 625 7.82 7.05 -24.55
C GLU A 625 8.67 7.97 -23.67
N VAL A 626 8.76 7.66 -22.38
CA VAL A 626 9.50 8.45 -21.39
C VAL A 626 10.98 8.05 -21.40
N TYR A 627 11.87 9.02 -21.58
CA TYR A 627 13.31 8.88 -21.44
C TYR A 627 13.80 9.80 -20.32
N ILE A 628 14.78 9.35 -19.55
CA ILE A 628 15.28 10.10 -18.39
C ILE A 628 16.79 10.21 -18.46
N SER A 629 17.30 11.44 -18.37
CA SER A 629 18.73 11.76 -18.29
C SER A 629 19.03 12.48 -16.97
N GLY A 630 20.30 12.55 -16.59
CA GLY A 630 20.75 13.33 -15.44
C GLY A 630 21.40 12.53 -14.32
N VAL A 631 21.53 13.15 -13.15
CA VAL A 631 22.44 12.70 -12.09
C VAL A 631 22.16 11.30 -11.54
N GLY A 632 20.91 10.85 -11.53
CA GLY A 632 20.54 9.52 -11.00
C GLY A 632 20.57 8.37 -11.98
N VAL A 633 20.89 8.60 -13.27
CA VAL A 633 20.95 7.52 -14.26
C VAL A 633 22.05 6.53 -13.88
N ALA A 634 21.67 5.28 -13.69
CA ALA A 634 22.54 4.20 -13.24
C ALA A 634 23.68 3.92 -14.24
N ILE A 635 24.73 3.24 -13.77
CA ILE A 635 25.86 2.83 -14.62
C ILE A 635 25.38 1.84 -15.71
N GLY A 636 24.43 0.96 -15.35
CA GLY A 636 23.89 -0.05 -16.24
C GLY A 636 23.38 -1.28 -15.50
N TYR A 637 23.29 -2.40 -16.21
CA TYR A 637 22.99 -3.70 -15.61
C TYR A 637 24.28 -4.50 -15.36
N LEU A 638 24.40 -5.06 -14.15
CA LEU A 638 25.52 -5.92 -13.77
C LEU A 638 25.62 -7.11 -14.73
N ASN A 639 26.83 -7.37 -15.24
CA ASN A 639 27.14 -8.47 -16.16
C ASN A 639 26.25 -8.58 -17.41
N ASN A 640 25.57 -7.49 -17.82
CA ASN A 640 24.62 -7.53 -18.94
C ASN A 640 24.81 -6.33 -19.88
N ALA A 641 25.90 -6.35 -20.64
CA ALA A 641 26.26 -5.29 -21.58
C ALA A 641 25.23 -5.12 -22.71
N THR A 642 24.64 -6.21 -23.22
CA THR A 642 23.62 -6.16 -24.28
C THR A 642 22.42 -5.33 -23.86
N ARG A 643 21.81 -5.66 -22.71
CA ARG A 643 20.66 -4.91 -22.21
C ARG A 643 21.04 -3.50 -21.76
N THR A 644 22.26 -3.32 -21.26
CA THR A 644 22.76 -1.99 -20.91
C THR A 644 22.79 -1.10 -22.15
N ASN A 645 23.35 -1.56 -23.26
CA ASN A 645 23.41 -0.80 -24.51
C ASN A 645 22.03 -0.57 -25.15
N GLU A 646 21.06 -1.45 -24.92
CA GLU A 646 19.69 -1.29 -25.40
C GLU A 646 18.88 -0.24 -24.62
N ARG A 647 19.21 -0.02 -23.34
CA ARG A 647 18.40 0.79 -22.42
C ARG A 647 19.07 2.08 -21.96
N PHE A 648 20.40 2.10 -21.90
CA PHE A 648 21.22 3.24 -21.49
C PHE A 648 21.89 3.81 -22.73
N LEU A 649 21.24 4.79 -23.34
CA LEU A 649 21.60 5.36 -24.63
C LEU A 649 22.38 6.66 -24.44
N PRO A 650 23.29 7.03 -25.36
CA PRO A 650 23.84 8.38 -25.40
C PRO A 650 22.70 9.40 -25.51
N ASP A 651 22.79 10.47 -24.74
CA ASP A 651 21.79 11.56 -24.75
C ASP A 651 22.14 12.57 -25.87
N PRO A 652 21.39 12.61 -26.99
CA PRO A 652 21.68 13.52 -28.10
C PRO A 652 21.21 14.96 -27.82
N PHE A 653 20.44 15.17 -26.75
CA PHE A 653 19.82 16.46 -26.41
C PHE A 653 20.64 17.25 -25.39
N SER A 654 21.64 16.62 -24.79
CA SER A 654 22.53 17.25 -23.82
C SER A 654 23.71 17.95 -24.50
N ALA A 655 24.08 19.13 -23.99
CA ALA A 655 25.26 19.87 -24.45
C ALA A 655 26.59 19.22 -24.01
N THR A 656 26.53 18.31 -23.03
CA THR A 656 27.68 17.55 -22.53
C THR A 656 27.41 16.06 -22.67
N PRO A 657 28.41 15.21 -22.94
CA PRO A 657 28.19 13.76 -23.02
C PRO A 657 27.54 13.21 -21.75
N THR A 658 26.30 12.75 -21.87
CA THR A 658 25.52 12.12 -20.79
C THR A 658 24.79 10.89 -21.33
N THR A 659 24.20 10.11 -20.42
CA THR A 659 23.42 8.92 -20.75
C THR A 659 21.96 9.18 -20.42
N MET A 660 21.06 8.80 -21.33
CA MET A 660 19.62 8.76 -21.11
C MET A 660 19.14 7.31 -20.99
N TYR A 661 18.21 7.05 -20.08
CA TYR A 661 17.60 5.76 -19.85
C TYR A 661 16.22 5.66 -20.53
N LYS A 662 16.04 4.59 -21.31
CA LYS A 662 14.79 4.22 -22.02
C LYS A 662 13.88 3.40 -21.11
N THR A 663 12.84 4.04 -20.55
CA THR A 663 12.04 3.48 -19.45
C THR A 663 11.08 2.35 -19.84
N GLY A 664 10.61 2.34 -21.10
CA GLY A 664 9.45 1.53 -21.53
C GLY A 664 8.11 2.04 -21.01
N ASP A 665 8.08 3.20 -20.36
CA ASP A 665 6.86 3.84 -19.87
C ASP A 665 6.34 4.85 -20.90
N ARG A 666 5.01 4.95 -21.03
CA ARG A 666 4.31 5.95 -21.84
C ARG A 666 3.90 7.11 -20.95
N GLY A 667 4.14 8.33 -21.39
CA GLY A 667 3.80 9.53 -20.63
C GLY A 667 3.67 10.78 -21.49
N ARG A 668 3.35 11.90 -20.86
CA ARG A 668 3.34 13.22 -21.49
C ARG A 668 3.72 14.31 -20.49
N LEU A 669 4.31 15.40 -20.98
CA LEU A 669 4.51 16.61 -20.17
C LEU A 669 3.33 17.56 -20.36
N LEU A 670 2.88 18.20 -19.28
CA LEU A 670 1.88 19.26 -19.31
C LEU A 670 2.54 20.64 -19.46
N PRO A 671 1.79 21.69 -19.85
CA PRO A 671 2.32 23.05 -19.98
C PRO A 671 2.91 23.62 -18.69
N ASP A 672 2.43 23.16 -17.53
CA ASP A 672 2.98 23.52 -16.22
C ASP A 672 4.31 22.80 -15.90
N ARG A 673 4.80 21.95 -16.82
CA ARG A 673 6.00 21.10 -16.72
C ARG A 673 5.84 19.82 -15.91
N SER A 674 4.63 19.51 -15.44
CA SER A 674 4.39 18.25 -14.73
C SER A 674 4.34 17.06 -15.70
N LEU A 675 4.82 15.91 -15.24
CA LEU A 675 4.79 14.64 -15.97
C LEU A 675 3.51 13.89 -15.64
N VAL A 676 2.85 13.33 -16.65
CA VAL A 676 1.73 12.39 -16.50
C VAL A 676 2.17 11.01 -16.97
N PHE A 677 1.97 9.99 -16.13
CA PHE A 677 2.26 8.59 -16.44
C PHE A 677 1.01 7.90 -17.02
N LEU A 678 1.08 7.55 -18.30
CA LEU A 678 -0.06 6.98 -19.05
C LEU A 678 -0.07 5.45 -19.08
N GLY A 679 0.99 4.79 -18.64
CA GLY A 679 1.09 3.33 -18.61
C GLY A 679 2.41 2.83 -19.18
N ARG A 680 2.46 1.56 -19.57
CA ARG A 680 3.58 0.96 -20.30
C ARG A 680 3.34 1.06 -21.80
N ILE A 681 4.40 1.08 -22.60
CA ILE A 681 4.28 0.98 -24.06
C ILE A 681 3.73 -0.40 -24.46
N ASP A 682 2.99 -0.49 -25.56
CA ASP A 682 2.46 -1.75 -26.05
C ASP A 682 3.60 -2.73 -26.41
N GLY A 683 3.49 -3.96 -25.90
CA GLY A 683 4.54 -4.99 -26.04
C GLY A 683 5.60 -5.00 -24.93
N ASP A 684 5.59 -4.04 -24.00
CA ASP A 684 6.30 -4.16 -22.71
C ASP A 684 5.36 -4.83 -21.69
N PHE A 685 5.62 -6.11 -21.40
CA PHE A 685 4.78 -6.91 -20.48
C PHE A 685 5.17 -6.75 -19.01
N GLN A 686 5.80 -5.62 -18.69
CA GLN A 686 6.08 -5.23 -17.32
C GLN A 686 4.84 -4.65 -16.68
N ILE A 687 4.60 -5.04 -15.44
CA ILE A 687 3.54 -4.48 -14.63
C ILE A 687 4.14 -4.01 -13.31
N LYS A 688 3.43 -3.11 -12.63
CA LYS A 688 3.67 -2.86 -11.21
C LYS A 688 2.49 -3.46 -10.44
N LEU A 689 2.78 -4.47 -9.62
CA LEU A 689 1.79 -5.13 -8.77
C LEU A 689 2.25 -5.00 -7.32
N ARG A 690 1.48 -4.27 -6.49
CA ARG A 690 1.83 -3.99 -5.08
C ARG A 690 3.17 -3.27 -4.96
N GLY A 691 3.44 -2.35 -5.88
CA GLY A 691 4.67 -1.58 -5.99
C GLY A 691 5.87 -2.36 -6.52
N ILE A 692 5.74 -3.67 -6.76
CA ILE A 692 6.80 -4.52 -7.28
C ILE A 692 6.70 -4.55 -8.80
N ARG A 693 7.80 -4.21 -9.46
CA ARG A 693 7.94 -4.38 -10.92
C ARG A 693 8.02 -5.87 -11.21
N ILE A 694 7.10 -6.39 -12.01
CA ILE A 694 7.05 -7.80 -12.41
C ILE A 694 7.10 -7.87 -13.93
N GLU A 695 8.06 -8.63 -14.45
CA GLU A 695 8.14 -9.03 -15.85
C GLU A 695 7.25 -10.27 -16.03
N LEU A 696 6.12 -10.16 -16.71
CA LEU A 696 5.21 -11.31 -16.85
C LEU A 696 5.86 -12.49 -17.60
N ASP A 697 6.79 -12.20 -18.50
CA ASP A 697 7.59 -13.24 -19.17
C ASP A 697 8.60 -13.93 -18.24
N GLU A 698 9.09 -13.26 -17.18
CA GLU A 698 9.91 -13.93 -16.14
C GLU A 698 9.12 -15.04 -15.48
N VAL A 699 7.90 -14.72 -15.05
CA VAL A 699 6.99 -15.66 -14.41
C VAL A 699 6.67 -16.82 -15.37
N ALA A 700 6.36 -16.52 -16.64
CA ALA A 700 6.12 -17.53 -17.67
C ALA A 700 7.32 -18.47 -17.88
N ASN A 701 8.53 -17.90 -18.02
CA ASN A 701 9.75 -18.67 -18.24
C ASN A 701 10.10 -19.55 -17.04
N VAL A 702 9.88 -19.06 -15.82
CA VAL A 702 10.09 -19.86 -14.61
C VAL A 702 9.07 -21.00 -14.50
N ILE A 703 7.79 -20.78 -14.86
CA ILE A 703 6.76 -21.85 -14.94
C ILE A 703 7.22 -22.97 -15.89
N VAL A 704 7.67 -22.60 -17.10
CA VAL A 704 8.14 -23.59 -18.09
C VAL A 704 9.38 -24.32 -17.58
N SER A 705 10.35 -23.60 -17.02
CA SER A 705 11.60 -24.19 -16.52
C SER A 705 11.36 -25.17 -15.36
N ALA A 706 10.49 -24.79 -14.41
CA ALA A 706 10.12 -25.64 -13.27
C ALA A 706 9.34 -26.90 -13.67
N SER A 707 8.75 -26.93 -14.86
CA SER A 707 8.02 -28.09 -15.38
C SER A 707 8.92 -29.26 -15.82
N ALA A 708 10.24 -29.06 -15.85
CA ALA A 708 11.23 -30.06 -16.29
C ALA A 708 10.93 -30.66 -17.67
N GLY A 709 10.42 -29.82 -18.59
CA GLY A 709 10.15 -30.20 -19.98
C GLY A 709 8.75 -30.78 -20.24
N ILE A 710 7.86 -30.83 -19.25
CA ILE A 710 6.46 -31.27 -19.39
C ILE A 710 5.57 -30.17 -20.02
N LEU A 711 5.86 -28.90 -19.75
CA LEU A 711 5.19 -27.78 -20.40
C LEU A 711 5.98 -27.31 -21.61
N ARG A 712 5.27 -26.99 -22.70
CA ARG A 712 5.83 -26.46 -23.94
C ARG A 712 5.97 -24.94 -23.89
N GLN A 713 4.92 -24.25 -23.45
CA GLN A 713 4.86 -22.79 -23.34
C GLN A 713 4.02 -22.38 -22.13
N ALA A 714 4.30 -21.18 -21.61
CA ALA A 714 3.46 -20.51 -20.64
C ALA A 714 3.27 -19.03 -21.03
N ALA A 715 2.15 -18.45 -20.61
CA ALA A 715 1.83 -17.03 -20.72
C ALA A 715 1.18 -16.57 -19.42
N VAL A 716 1.47 -15.36 -18.95
CA VAL A 716 0.92 -14.85 -17.69
C VAL A 716 0.21 -13.53 -17.92
N VAL A 717 -1.00 -13.37 -17.38
CA VAL A 717 -1.79 -12.13 -17.44
C VAL A 717 -2.11 -11.63 -16.03
N VAL A 718 -2.54 -10.37 -15.92
CA VAL A 718 -3.05 -9.79 -14.67
C VAL A 718 -4.56 -9.75 -14.73
N ARG A 719 -5.23 -10.15 -13.65
CA ARG A 719 -6.69 -10.16 -13.49
C ARG A 719 -7.12 -9.36 -12.27
N GLY A 720 -8.37 -8.89 -12.26
CA GLY A 720 -8.98 -8.15 -11.15
C GLY A 720 -8.86 -6.63 -11.27
N GLU A 721 -9.90 -5.90 -10.83
CA GLU A 721 -9.92 -4.42 -10.83
C GLU A 721 -9.19 -3.87 -9.60
N GLU A 722 -9.78 -4.01 -8.41
CA GLU A 722 -9.19 -3.54 -7.15
C GLU A 722 -8.14 -4.51 -6.56
N ASN A 723 -8.36 -5.81 -6.71
CA ASN A 723 -7.51 -6.86 -6.15
C ASN A 723 -6.73 -7.59 -7.25
N LYS A 724 -5.76 -6.91 -7.86
CA LYS A 724 -4.98 -7.48 -8.97
C LYS A 724 -4.21 -8.75 -8.55
N TYR A 725 -4.25 -9.78 -9.40
CA TYR A 725 -3.53 -11.04 -9.27
C TYR A 725 -3.02 -11.57 -10.61
N LEU A 726 -2.10 -12.53 -10.59
CA LEU A 726 -1.49 -13.12 -11.78
C LEU A 726 -2.20 -14.43 -12.16
N LEU A 727 -2.42 -14.70 -13.44
CA LEU A 727 -2.95 -15.98 -13.93
C LEU A 727 -2.01 -16.54 -15.00
N GLY A 728 -1.57 -17.78 -14.86
CA GLY A 728 -0.72 -18.46 -15.85
C GLY A 728 -1.53 -19.35 -16.78
N PHE A 729 -1.30 -19.29 -18.07
CA PHE A 729 -1.84 -20.19 -19.09
C PHE A 729 -0.71 -21.03 -19.64
N VAL A 730 -0.90 -22.35 -19.74
CA VAL A 730 0.18 -23.28 -20.08
C VAL A 730 -0.25 -24.29 -21.14
N THR A 731 0.69 -24.70 -21.98
CA THR A 731 0.48 -25.77 -22.97
C THR A 731 1.41 -26.93 -22.66
N PHE A 732 0.95 -28.16 -22.88
CA PHE A 732 1.70 -29.37 -22.58
C PHE A 732 2.53 -29.85 -23.78
N SER A 733 3.77 -30.24 -23.55
CA SER A 733 4.61 -30.91 -24.55
C SER A 733 4.35 -32.42 -24.61
N GLN A 734 3.84 -32.99 -23.52
CA GLN A 734 3.53 -34.41 -23.37
C GLN A 734 2.24 -34.61 -22.55
N ARG A 735 1.53 -35.72 -22.79
CA ARG A 735 0.32 -36.04 -22.03
C ARG A 735 0.67 -36.36 -20.58
N VAL A 736 -0.05 -35.72 -19.67
CA VAL A 736 0.00 -35.99 -18.23
C VAL A 736 -1.35 -36.57 -17.83
N GLY A 737 -1.36 -37.50 -16.87
CA GLY A 737 -2.58 -38.22 -16.49
C GLY A 737 -3.64 -37.28 -15.90
N ASP A 738 -3.31 -36.67 -14.77
CA ASP A 738 -4.14 -35.66 -14.12
C ASP A 738 -3.51 -34.27 -14.31
N THR A 739 -4.03 -33.53 -15.28
CA THR A 739 -3.56 -32.19 -15.65
C THR A 739 -3.71 -31.22 -14.48
N ASP A 740 -4.83 -31.25 -13.77
CA ASP A 740 -5.15 -30.27 -12.72
C ASP A 740 -4.27 -30.52 -11.48
N ALA A 741 -4.14 -31.78 -11.06
CA ALA A 741 -3.25 -32.15 -9.96
C ALA A 741 -1.77 -31.85 -10.29
N TYR A 742 -1.35 -32.07 -11.54
CA TYR A 742 0.00 -31.73 -11.98
C TYR A 742 0.27 -30.22 -11.91
N LEU A 743 -0.67 -29.40 -12.38
CA LEU A 743 -0.54 -27.95 -12.39
C LEU A 743 -0.56 -27.35 -10.97
N ALA A 744 -1.42 -27.86 -10.08
CA ALA A 744 -1.41 -27.48 -8.67
C ALA A 744 -0.06 -27.83 -8.00
N GLY A 745 0.42 -29.07 -8.22
CA GLY A 745 1.71 -29.51 -7.69
C GLY A 745 2.92 -28.79 -8.33
N LEU A 746 2.80 -28.31 -9.57
CA LEU A 746 3.81 -27.45 -10.21
C LEU A 746 3.82 -26.07 -9.56
N LEU A 747 2.66 -25.44 -9.40
CA LEU A 747 2.55 -24.11 -8.82
C LEU A 747 3.14 -24.05 -7.40
N ALA A 748 2.92 -25.07 -6.58
CA ALA A 748 3.44 -25.16 -5.22
C ALA A 748 4.98 -25.16 -5.13
N ARG A 749 5.68 -25.68 -6.16
CA ARG A 749 7.15 -25.82 -6.18
C ARG A 749 7.88 -24.81 -7.07
N ILE A 750 7.17 -23.86 -7.68
CA ILE A 750 7.80 -22.84 -8.54
C ILE A 750 8.67 -21.90 -7.70
N PRO A 751 9.95 -21.66 -8.08
CA PRO A 751 10.89 -20.84 -7.33
C PRO A 751 10.69 -19.33 -7.58
N LEU A 752 9.46 -18.84 -7.41
CA LEU A 752 9.11 -17.42 -7.48
C LEU A 752 8.88 -16.83 -6.09
N ALA A 753 9.21 -15.54 -5.94
CA ALA A 753 8.84 -14.78 -4.76
C ALA A 753 7.32 -14.79 -4.57
N PRO A 754 6.79 -14.74 -3.33
CA PRO A 754 5.35 -14.82 -3.08
C PRO A 754 4.50 -13.80 -3.84
N SER A 755 5.02 -12.60 -4.10
CA SER A 755 4.35 -11.54 -4.86
C SER A 755 4.30 -11.77 -6.38
N MET A 756 5.10 -12.70 -6.91
CA MET A 756 5.21 -13.03 -8.34
C MET A 756 4.57 -14.37 -8.69
N ARG A 757 4.07 -15.12 -7.69
CA ARG A 757 3.40 -16.40 -7.93
C ARG A 757 2.04 -16.17 -8.59
N PRO A 758 1.74 -16.84 -9.72
CA PRO A 758 0.39 -16.90 -10.24
C PRO A 758 -0.59 -17.40 -9.18
N ALA A 759 -1.81 -16.85 -9.21
CA ALA A 759 -2.97 -17.42 -8.55
C ALA A 759 -3.13 -18.85 -9.04
N ALA A 760 -3.42 -19.08 -10.32
CA ALA A 760 -3.61 -20.42 -10.87
C ALA A 760 -2.86 -20.63 -12.20
N LEU A 761 -2.73 -21.90 -12.59
CA LEU A 761 -2.26 -22.32 -13.91
C LEU A 761 -3.41 -22.98 -14.68
N VAL A 762 -3.72 -22.49 -15.88
CA VAL A 762 -4.82 -22.94 -16.73
C VAL A 762 -4.25 -23.65 -17.95
N ALA A 763 -4.61 -24.92 -18.14
CA ALA A 763 -4.21 -25.68 -19.31
C ALA A 763 -4.91 -25.17 -20.58
N MET A 764 -4.14 -25.00 -21.65
CA MET A 764 -4.63 -24.67 -22.98
C MET A 764 -4.10 -25.67 -24.00
N ASN A 765 -4.88 -25.89 -25.06
CA ASN A 765 -4.40 -26.65 -26.22
C ASN A 765 -3.30 -25.88 -26.94
N GLU A 766 -3.54 -24.59 -27.18
CA GLU A 766 -2.60 -23.65 -27.77
C GLU A 766 -2.80 -22.26 -27.15
N LEU A 767 -1.72 -21.48 -27.06
CA LEU A 767 -1.82 -20.08 -26.65
C LEU A 767 -2.33 -19.25 -27.84
N PRO A 768 -3.31 -18.35 -27.64
CA PRO A 768 -3.84 -17.53 -28.71
C PRO A 768 -2.76 -16.57 -29.21
N MET A 769 -2.68 -16.44 -30.53
CA MET A 769 -1.73 -15.59 -31.21
C MET A 769 -2.50 -14.52 -31.99
N ASN A 770 -2.01 -13.30 -32.01
CA ASN A 770 -2.57 -12.23 -32.82
C ASN A 770 -2.20 -12.43 -34.30
N VAL A 771 -2.74 -11.57 -35.17
CA VAL A 771 -2.51 -11.59 -36.63
C VAL A 771 -1.04 -11.50 -37.05
N ASN A 772 -0.17 -11.05 -36.16
CA ASN A 772 1.28 -10.95 -36.37
C ASN A 772 2.07 -12.16 -35.83
N GLY A 773 1.39 -13.22 -35.39
CA GLY A 773 2.04 -14.39 -34.80
C GLY A 773 2.71 -14.12 -33.46
N LYS A 774 2.27 -13.10 -32.71
CA LYS A 774 2.68 -12.83 -31.32
C LYS A 774 1.58 -13.26 -30.36
N LEU A 775 1.94 -13.59 -29.13
CA LEU A 775 1.00 -13.97 -28.07
C LEU A 775 -0.09 -12.89 -27.87
N ASP A 776 -1.36 -13.27 -28.00
CA ASP A 776 -2.50 -12.39 -27.77
C ASP A 776 -2.94 -12.46 -26.30
N ARG A 777 -2.31 -11.62 -25.49
CA ARG A 777 -2.62 -11.54 -24.06
C ARG A 777 -3.99 -10.92 -23.77
N LYS A 778 -4.56 -10.13 -24.69
CA LYS A 778 -5.95 -9.63 -24.54
C LYS A 778 -6.94 -10.75 -24.75
N ALA A 779 -6.70 -11.64 -25.72
CA ALA A 779 -7.48 -12.85 -25.89
C ALA A 779 -7.37 -13.78 -24.67
N LEU A 780 -6.16 -13.95 -24.10
CA LEU A 780 -5.97 -14.68 -22.82
C LEU A 780 -6.74 -14.02 -21.67
N ASP A 781 -6.70 -12.70 -21.60
CA ASP A 781 -7.48 -11.89 -20.67
C ASP A 781 -8.98 -11.87 -21.03
N ALA A 782 -9.44 -12.52 -22.09
CA ALA A 782 -10.87 -12.73 -22.35
C ALA A 782 -11.30 -14.19 -22.12
N VAL A 783 -10.34 -15.11 -21.89
CA VAL A 783 -10.66 -16.53 -21.66
C VAL A 783 -11.46 -16.67 -20.36
N GLY A 784 -12.74 -17.03 -20.52
CA GLY A 784 -13.60 -17.43 -19.43
C GLY A 784 -13.10 -18.73 -18.83
N VAL A 785 -12.64 -18.69 -17.58
CA VAL A 785 -12.25 -19.87 -16.82
C VAL A 785 -13.54 -20.55 -16.35
N LYS A 786 -13.86 -21.72 -16.90
CA LYS A 786 -15.15 -22.41 -16.62
C LYS A 786 -15.21 -22.90 -15.17
N SER A 787 -16.25 -22.46 -14.45
CA SER A 787 -16.74 -23.10 -13.22
C SER A 787 -17.41 -24.44 -13.55
N ARG A 788 -17.01 -25.51 -12.86
CA ARG A 788 -17.62 -26.83 -13.00
C ARG A 788 -18.81 -26.95 -12.03
N ARG A 789 -19.99 -26.46 -12.43
CA ARG A 789 -21.24 -26.84 -11.75
C ARG A 789 -21.48 -28.35 -11.83
N GLY A 790 -21.51 -29.00 -10.66
CA GLY A 790 -22.15 -30.29 -10.42
C GLY A 790 -22.89 -30.24 -9.08
N ILE A 791 -24.22 -30.26 -9.15
CA ILE A 791 -25.14 -30.21 -8.01
C ILE A 791 -24.98 -31.49 -7.17
N ASP A 792 -24.89 -31.35 -5.84
CA ASP A 792 -25.65 -32.18 -4.91
C ASP A 792 -25.97 -31.41 -3.63
N THR A 793 -27.26 -31.34 -3.31
CA THR A 793 -27.87 -30.83 -2.08
C THR A 793 -27.64 -31.77 -0.90
N VAL A 794 -27.00 -31.31 0.18
CA VAL A 794 -27.03 -31.91 1.55
C VAL A 794 -26.68 -30.78 2.53
N ASP A 795 -27.55 -30.24 3.39
CA ASP A 795 -28.24 -30.72 4.61
C ASP A 795 -27.66 -30.03 5.88
N MET A 796 -28.53 -29.64 6.80
CA MET A 796 -28.21 -28.80 7.96
C MET A 796 -27.29 -29.52 8.96
N LYS A 797 -25.97 -29.27 8.87
CA LYS A 797 -24.95 -29.25 9.94
C LYS A 797 -23.58 -28.89 9.32
N ALA A 798 -23.28 -27.61 9.16
CA ALA A 798 -22.07 -27.16 8.48
C ALA A 798 -20.79 -27.50 9.27
N SER A 799 -19.81 -28.13 8.60
CA SER A 799 -18.48 -28.40 9.12
C SER A 799 -17.61 -27.13 9.17
N VAL A 800 -16.46 -27.16 9.87
CA VAL A 800 -15.49 -26.03 9.87
C VAL A 800 -15.04 -25.69 8.44
N GLU A 801 -14.97 -26.70 7.56
CA GLU A 801 -14.66 -26.54 6.14
C GLU A 801 -15.72 -25.70 5.42
N ASP A 802 -17.00 -25.95 5.65
CA ASP A 802 -18.11 -25.22 5.02
C ASP A 802 -18.17 -23.77 5.47
N ARG A 803 -17.96 -23.52 6.76
CA ARG A 803 -17.89 -22.15 7.30
C ARG A 803 -16.67 -21.41 6.79
N LEU A 804 -15.53 -22.10 6.66
CA LEU A 804 -14.28 -21.48 6.19
C LEU A 804 -14.40 -21.14 4.72
N LYS A 805 -15.07 -22.01 3.96
CA LYS A 805 -15.48 -21.76 2.59
C LYS A 805 -16.32 -20.49 2.50
N THR A 806 -17.36 -20.31 3.32
CA THR A 806 -18.15 -19.07 3.35
C THR A 806 -17.31 -17.84 3.67
N VAL A 807 -16.39 -17.95 4.64
CA VAL A 807 -15.45 -16.85 4.96
C VAL A 807 -14.54 -16.52 3.78
N TRP A 808 -14.09 -17.51 3.02
CA TRP A 808 -13.31 -17.27 1.80
C TRP A 808 -14.17 -16.59 0.72
N GLU A 809 -15.40 -17.05 0.50
CA GLU A 809 -16.34 -16.46 -0.46
C GLU A 809 -16.57 -14.97 -0.15
N ASP A 810 -16.83 -14.64 1.12
CA ASP A 810 -17.02 -13.26 1.60
C ASP A 810 -15.77 -12.38 1.43
N VAL A 811 -14.57 -12.94 1.66
CA VAL A 811 -13.32 -12.18 1.60
C VAL A 811 -12.83 -11.98 0.17
N LEU A 812 -13.07 -12.95 -0.70
CA LEU A 812 -12.66 -12.92 -2.10
C LEU A 812 -13.55 -11.97 -2.91
N GLU A 813 -14.79 -11.72 -2.48
CA GLU A 813 -15.74 -10.82 -3.15
C GLU A 813 -15.92 -11.19 -4.65
N THR A 814 -15.81 -12.49 -5.01
CA THR A 814 -15.98 -12.96 -6.39
C THR A 814 -16.96 -14.12 -6.52
N ASP A 815 -17.91 -14.02 -7.46
CA ASP A 815 -18.79 -15.12 -7.89
C ASP A 815 -18.11 -16.08 -8.90
N GLN A 816 -16.80 -15.91 -9.16
CA GLN A 816 -16.12 -16.49 -10.32
C GLN A 816 -15.46 -17.85 -10.07
N PHE A 817 -15.16 -18.21 -8.81
CA PHE A 817 -14.43 -19.45 -8.47
C PHE A 817 -15.24 -20.32 -7.50
N GLU A 818 -15.36 -21.61 -7.82
CA GLU A 818 -15.96 -22.59 -6.91
C GLU A 818 -14.90 -23.07 -5.92
N ILE A 819 -15.16 -22.84 -4.63
CA ILE A 819 -14.23 -23.17 -3.55
C ILE A 819 -14.46 -24.62 -3.11
N HIS A 820 -13.42 -25.44 -3.22
CA HIS A 820 -13.36 -26.84 -2.82
C HIS A 820 -12.28 -27.07 -1.74
N PRO A 821 -12.27 -28.22 -1.07
CA PRO A 821 -11.31 -28.47 0.02
C PRO A 821 -9.83 -28.40 -0.42
N GLU A 822 -9.55 -28.72 -1.68
CA GLU A 822 -8.19 -28.63 -2.24
C GLU A 822 -7.89 -27.26 -2.88
N SER A 823 -8.81 -26.29 -2.79
CA SER A 823 -8.61 -24.95 -3.35
C SER A 823 -7.57 -24.18 -2.55
N ASP A 824 -6.55 -23.67 -3.23
CA ASP A 824 -5.59 -22.73 -2.63
C ASP A 824 -6.16 -21.30 -2.64
N PHE A 825 -6.03 -20.59 -1.52
CA PHE A 825 -6.54 -19.23 -1.32
C PHE A 825 -6.05 -18.29 -2.39
N PHE A 826 -4.78 -18.39 -2.76
CA PHE A 826 -4.20 -17.56 -3.82
C PHE A 826 -4.70 -18.00 -5.20
N GLN A 827 -4.97 -19.30 -5.40
CA GLN A 827 -5.54 -19.82 -6.65
C GLN A 827 -6.95 -19.31 -6.96
N VAL A 828 -7.76 -19.07 -5.93
CA VAL A 828 -9.14 -18.59 -6.08
C VAL A 828 -9.25 -17.06 -6.03
N GLY A 829 -8.16 -16.33 -6.28
CA GLY A 829 -8.14 -14.85 -6.34
C GLY A 829 -7.69 -14.17 -5.06
N GLY A 830 -7.33 -14.92 -4.02
CA GLY A 830 -6.79 -14.42 -2.76
C GLY A 830 -5.40 -13.79 -2.95
N ASN A 831 -5.06 -12.88 -2.06
CA ASN A 831 -3.78 -12.18 -2.10
C ASN A 831 -3.32 -11.74 -0.71
N SER A 832 -2.12 -11.18 -0.60
CA SER A 832 -1.54 -10.75 0.68
C SER A 832 -2.41 -9.75 1.45
N LEU A 833 -3.14 -8.87 0.75
CA LEU A 833 -4.08 -7.92 1.35
C LEU A 833 -5.37 -8.62 1.80
N LEU A 834 -5.91 -9.49 0.93
CA LEU A 834 -7.06 -10.33 1.25
C LEU A 834 -6.74 -11.34 2.36
N LEU A 835 -5.47 -11.71 2.56
CA LEU A 835 -5.04 -12.53 3.68
C LEU A 835 -5.15 -11.80 5.02
N VAL A 836 -4.99 -10.47 5.05
CA VAL A 836 -5.24 -9.67 6.25
C VAL A 836 -6.75 -9.60 6.53
N LYS A 837 -7.57 -9.41 5.48
CA LYS A 837 -9.03 -9.50 5.60
C LYS A 837 -9.46 -10.90 6.06
N LEU A 838 -8.89 -11.95 5.46
CA LEU A 838 -9.13 -13.35 5.77
C LEU A 838 -8.71 -13.67 7.20
N GLN A 839 -7.56 -13.18 7.65
CA GLN A 839 -7.12 -13.32 9.03
C GLN A 839 -8.14 -12.71 9.99
N GLY A 840 -8.61 -11.50 9.71
CA GLY A 840 -9.65 -10.84 10.50
C GLY A 840 -11.00 -11.57 10.45
N ALA A 841 -11.36 -12.14 9.30
CA ALA A 841 -12.60 -12.90 9.12
C ALA A 841 -12.53 -14.28 9.78
N ILE A 842 -11.42 -15.01 9.65
CA ILE A 842 -11.13 -16.26 10.37
C ILE A 842 -11.14 -16.00 11.88
N HIS A 843 -10.57 -14.88 12.33
CA HIS A 843 -10.61 -14.52 13.75
C HIS A 843 -12.05 -14.25 14.23
N ARG A 844 -12.87 -13.54 13.43
CA ARG A 844 -14.29 -13.28 13.75
C ARG A 844 -15.14 -14.54 13.73
N GLU A 845 -14.96 -15.40 12.73
CA GLU A 845 -15.81 -16.58 12.50
C GLU A 845 -15.42 -17.76 13.39
N PHE A 846 -14.11 -18.03 13.53
CA PHE A 846 -13.60 -19.21 14.22
C PHE A 846 -12.96 -18.91 15.57
N GLY A 847 -12.76 -17.64 15.93
CA GLY A 847 -12.06 -17.26 17.16
C GLY A 847 -10.56 -17.58 17.14
N VAL A 848 -10.04 -18.16 16.05
CA VAL A 848 -8.64 -18.60 15.92
C VAL A 848 -7.78 -17.45 15.39
N ARG A 849 -6.71 -17.13 16.11
CA ARG A 849 -5.67 -16.20 15.61
C ARG A 849 -4.60 -16.99 14.88
N ILE A 850 -4.68 -16.98 13.56
CA ILE A 850 -3.63 -17.49 12.68
C ILE A 850 -2.82 -16.30 12.21
N THR A 851 -1.50 -16.34 12.30
CA THR A 851 -0.66 -15.26 11.76
C THR A 851 -0.73 -15.24 10.24
N ILE A 852 -0.51 -14.08 9.61
CA ILE A 852 -0.44 -13.98 8.15
C ILE A 852 0.62 -14.94 7.58
N ARG A 853 1.73 -15.15 8.30
CA ARG A 853 2.77 -16.13 7.94
C ARG A 853 2.22 -17.54 7.87
N GLU A 854 1.44 -17.95 8.86
CA GLU A 854 0.83 -19.28 8.89
C GLU A 854 -0.23 -19.42 7.80
N LEU A 855 -1.09 -18.41 7.57
CA LEU A 855 -2.05 -18.42 6.45
C LEU A 855 -1.35 -18.51 5.08
N PHE A 856 -0.15 -17.94 4.96
CA PHE A 856 0.70 -18.09 3.77
C PHE A 856 1.29 -19.50 3.62
N GLN A 857 1.48 -20.23 4.73
CA GLN A 857 2.06 -21.58 4.74
C GLN A 857 1.00 -22.68 4.58
N VAL A 858 -0.23 -22.42 5.01
CA VAL A 858 -1.39 -23.31 4.88
C VAL A 858 -2.45 -22.67 3.98
N SER A 859 -2.10 -22.42 2.72
CA SER A 859 -2.95 -21.69 1.78
C SER A 859 -4.06 -22.54 1.15
N ILE A 860 -4.02 -23.87 1.25
CA ILE A 860 -5.07 -24.77 0.74
C ILE A 860 -6.23 -24.84 1.74
N LEU A 861 -7.50 -24.77 1.31
CA LEU A 861 -8.68 -24.68 2.18
C LEU A 861 -8.72 -25.79 3.22
N ARG A 862 -8.41 -27.03 2.85
CA ARG A 862 -8.33 -28.18 3.77
C ARG A 862 -7.13 -28.11 4.70
N GLU A 863 -5.98 -27.62 4.26
CA GLU A 863 -4.82 -27.42 5.13
C GLU A 863 -5.05 -26.26 6.11
N MET A 864 -5.70 -25.20 5.63
CA MET A 864 -6.12 -24.05 6.42
C MET A 864 -7.22 -24.46 7.40
N GLN A 865 -8.17 -25.29 6.98
CA GLN A 865 -9.18 -25.89 7.85
C GLN A 865 -8.52 -26.80 8.87
N ALA A 866 -7.56 -27.65 8.49
CA ALA A 866 -6.81 -28.49 9.42
C ALA A 866 -6.00 -27.63 10.39
N ARG A 867 -5.46 -26.49 9.95
CA ARG A 867 -4.76 -25.53 10.83
C ARG A 867 -5.73 -24.76 11.72
N ILE A 868 -6.88 -24.35 11.23
CA ILE A 868 -7.95 -23.73 12.01
C ILE A 868 -8.54 -24.74 12.98
N THR A 869 -8.57 -26.02 12.62
CA THR A 869 -9.03 -27.11 13.48
C THR A 869 -7.94 -27.51 14.45
N SER A 870 -6.65 -27.47 14.11
CA SER A 870 -5.56 -27.77 15.05
C SER A 870 -5.28 -26.61 16.02
N THR A 871 -5.29 -25.38 15.53
CA THR A 871 -5.18 -24.16 16.33
C THR A 871 -6.51 -23.87 17.04
N GLY A 872 -7.60 -24.34 16.44
CA GLY A 872 -8.91 -24.49 17.05
C GLY A 872 -8.86 -25.49 18.18
N ASP A 873 -8.30 -26.68 18.03
CA ASP A 873 -8.15 -27.71 19.07
C ASP A 873 -7.08 -27.36 20.12
N GLU A 874 -6.09 -26.51 19.79
CA GLU A 874 -5.18 -25.89 20.75
C GLU A 874 -5.83 -24.73 21.53
N ASN A 875 -6.85 -24.06 20.97
CA ASN A 875 -7.69 -23.06 21.65
C ASN A 875 -9.01 -23.62 22.20
N ASN A 876 -9.38 -24.85 21.83
CA ASN A 876 -10.65 -25.54 22.09
C ASN A 876 -10.39 -26.94 22.67
N SER A 877 -9.20 -27.15 23.24
CA SER A 877 -9.12 -28.03 24.39
C SER A 877 -9.96 -27.33 25.45
N SER A 878 -11.10 -27.92 25.81
CA SER A 878 -11.77 -27.57 27.06
C SER A 878 -10.68 -27.47 28.13
N ILE A 879 -10.42 -26.27 28.66
CA ILE A 879 -9.36 -26.04 29.63
C ILE A 879 -9.68 -26.98 30.78
N ASN A 880 -8.86 -28.02 30.92
CA ASN A 880 -8.97 -28.90 32.05
C ASN A 880 -8.38 -28.13 33.24
N TRP A 881 -9.24 -27.38 33.93
CA TRP A 881 -8.87 -26.50 35.03
C TRP A 881 -8.11 -27.25 36.13
N ASP A 882 -8.47 -28.52 36.39
CA ASP A 882 -7.73 -29.35 37.34
C ASP A 882 -6.30 -29.63 36.88
N LYS A 883 -6.10 -29.99 35.61
CA LYS A 883 -4.76 -30.20 35.04
C LYS A 883 -3.95 -28.91 35.02
N GLU A 884 -4.59 -27.80 34.68
CA GLU A 884 -3.97 -26.47 34.65
C GLU A 884 -3.47 -26.08 36.04
N ILE A 885 -4.33 -26.19 37.07
CA ILE A 885 -3.98 -25.93 38.47
C ILE A 885 -2.88 -26.89 38.93
N GLN A 886 -3.00 -28.18 38.63
CA GLN A 886 -2.02 -29.20 39.05
C GLN A 886 -0.64 -28.97 38.44
N THR A 887 -0.57 -28.51 37.19
CA THR A 887 0.69 -28.24 36.50
C THR A 887 1.46 -27.13 37.19
N HIS A 888 0.81 -26.01 37.51
CA HIS A 888 1.47 -24.90 38.20
C HIS A 888 1.74 -25.19 39.69
N LEU A 889 0.94 -26.04 40.33
CA LEU A 889 1.26 -26.53 41.67
C LEU A 889 2.55 -27.34 41.69
N LEU A 890 2.79 -28.16 40.66
CA LEU A 890 4.06 -28.90 40.52
C LEU A 890 5.25 -27.93 40.36
N ASP A 891 5.07 -26.83 39.62
CA ASP A 891 6.09 -25.78 39.49
C ASP A 891 6.42 -25.10 40.83
N LEU A 892 5.46 -25.00 41.74
CA LEU A 892 5.67 -24.50 43.11
C LEU A 892 6.31 -25.53 44.03
N GLN A 893 6.03 -26.82 43.85
CA GLN A 893 6.68 -27.92 44.60
C GLN A 893 8.18 -28.02 44.35
N THR A 894 8.68 -27.47 43.23
CA THR A 894 10.13 -27.37 42.97
C THR A 894 10.84 -26.36 43.88
N ALA A 895 10.10 -25.47 44.55
CA ALA A 895 10.67 -24.58 45.55
C ALA A 895 11.02 -25.35 46.82
N ILE A 896 12.17 -25.04 47.41
CA ILE A 896 12.53 -25.56 48.75
C ILE A 896 11.84 -24.65 49.78
N PRO A 897 10.83 -25.13 50.52
CA PRO A 897 10.11 -24.29 51.48
C PRO A 897 11.03 -23.92 52.66
N ALA A 898 10.96 -22.68 53.13
CA ALA A 898 11.71 -22.25 54.29
C ALA A 898 11.30 -23.04 55.56
N PRO A 899 12.26 -23.59 56.34
CA PRO A 899 11.95 -24.37 57.53
C PRO A 899 11.45 -23.46 58.68
N THR A 900 10.20 -23.67 59.10
CA THR A 900 9.54 -23.11 60.30
C THR A 900 9.23 -21.61 60.36
N TRP A 901 8.00 -21.28 60.76
CA TRP A 901 7.42 -19.94 60.77
C TRP A 901 7.08 -19.46 62.20
N ALA A 902 7.57 -18.27 62.57
CA ALA A 902 6.85 -17.39 63.48
C ALA A 902 6.04 -16.38 62.64
N ARG A 903 4.85 -15.97 63.07
CA ARG A 903 4.06 -14.91 62.40
C ARG A 903 4.91 -13.63 62.30
N LYS A 904 5.46 -13.32 61.12
CA LYS A 904 6.03 -11.99 60.84
C LYS A 904 4.87 -11.09 60.43
N VAL A 905 4.33 -10.35 61.39
CA VAL A 905 3.66 -9.08 61.11
C VAL A 905 4.75 -8.12 60.61
N LEU A 906 4.46 -7.23 59.67
CA LEU A 906 5.42 -6.20 59.27
C LEU A 906 5.94 -5.47 60.52
N LYS A 907 7.27 -5.35 60.61
CA LYS A 907 7.96 -4.62 61.69
C LYS A 907 8.46 -3.29 61.15
N SER A 908 8.83 -2.37 62.02
CA SER A 908 9.53 -1.16 61.59
C SER A 908 10.79 -1.54 60.80
N GLY A 909 10.99 -0.91 59.64
CA GLY A 909 12.12 -1.20 58.74
C GLY A 909 11.84 -2.25 57.67
N SER A 910 10.58 -2.58 57.40
CA SER A 910 10.25 -3.67 56.46
C SER A 910 10.30 -3.25 55.00
N HIS A 911 10.56 -4.22 54.12
CA HIS A 911 10.60 -4.06 52.67
C HIS A 911 9.36 -4.69 52.01
N VAL A 912 8.61 -3.92 51.23
CA VAL A 912 7.38 -4.40 50.56
C VAL A 912 7.58 -4.42 49.05
N LEU A 913 7.29 -5.56 48.41
CA LEU A 913 7.27 -5.67 46.95
C LEU A 913 5.87 -5.39 46.42
N LEU A 914 5.74 -4.43 45.50
CA LEU A 914 4.48 -4.09 44.85
C LEU A 914 4.60 -4.28 43.33
N THR A 915 3.72 -5.12 42.76
CA THR A 915 3.53 -5.14 41.30
C THR A 915 2.31 -4.32 40.90
N GLY A 916 2.29 -3.81 39.66
CA GLY A 916 1.18 -3.00 39.17
C GLY A 916 1.08 -1.63 39.84
N ALA A 917 2.20 -1.09 40.36
CA ALA A 917 2.26 0.21 41.03
C ALA A 917 1.81 1.39 40.17
N THR A 918 1.90 1.26 38.84
CA THR A 918 1.44 2.27 37.86
C THR A 918 -0.02 2.08 37.44
N GLY A 919 -0.70 1.04 37.93
CA GLY A 919 -2.11 0.78 37.63
C GLY A 919 -3.05 1.57 38.54
N PHE A 920 -4.35 1.57 38.21
CA PHE A 920 -5.39 2.33 38.90
C PHE A 920 -5.38 2.13 40.43
N LEU A 921 -5.60 0.90 40.92
CA LEU A 921 -5.54 0.59 42.36
C LEU A 921 -4.10 0.70 42.93
N GLY A 922 -3.10 0.33 42.13
CA GLY A 922 -1.70 0.29 42.56
C GLY A 922 -1.15 1.64 42.99
N ARG A 923 -1.62 2.73 42.37
CA ARG A 923 -1.28 4.10 42.77
C ARG A 923 -1.71 4.41 44.21
N TYR A 924 -2.93 4.03 44.59
CA TYR A 924 -3.47 4.28 45.93
C TYR A 924 -2.78 3.40 46.98
N ILE A 925 -2.45 2.15 46.64
CA ILE A 925 -1.65 1.27 47.51
C ILE A 925 -0.27 1.89 47.73
N LEU A 926 0.38 2.35 46.66
CA LEU A 926 1.71 2.96 46.74
C LEU A 926 1.71 4.23 47.61
N ASP A 927 0.73 5.11 47.45
CA ASP A 927 0.58 6.33 48.26
C ASP A 927 0.45 5.99 49.76
N LEU A 928 -0.35 4.99 50.11
CA LEU A 928 -0.47 4.55 51.50
C LEU A 928 0.82 3.94 52.05
N LEU A 929 1.52 3.10 51.27
CA LEU A 929 2.80 2.50 51.69
C LEU A 929 3.90 3.56 51.88
N VAL A 930 3.96 4.58 51.02
CA VAL A 930 4.93 5.67 51.14
C VAL A 930 4.74 6.42 52.46
N ASN A 931 3.48 6.65 52.85
CA ASN A 931 3.10 7.34 54.08
C ASN A 931 3.13 6.44 55.33
N ASP A 932 3.42 5.14 55.18
CA ASP A 932 3.53 4.20 56.30
C ASP A 932 4.92 4.27 56.95
N ALA A 933 4.98 4.65 58.23
CA ALA A 933 6.23 4.79 58.96
C ALA A 933 6.97 3.46 59.20
N THR A 934 6.30 2.32 59.08
CA THR A 934 6.91 1.01 59.32
C THR A 934 7.58 0.42 58.07
N VAL A 935 7.19 0.89 56.88
CA VAL A 935 7.78 0.50 55.59
C VAL A 935 8.98 1.39 55.28
N GLU A 936 10.15 0.77 55.10
CA GLU A 936 11.40 1.46 54.77
C GLU A 936 11.59 1.55 53.25
N THR A 937 11.42 0.43 52.54
CA THR A 937 11.60 0.37 51.09
C THR A 937 10.41 -0.30 50.41
N ILE A 938 10.01 0.26 49.27
CA ILE A 938 8.94 -0.24 48.40
C ILE A 938 9.56 -0.62 47.06
N HIS A 939 9.64 -1.92 46.78
CA HIS A 939 10.16 -2.45 45.54
C HIS A 939 9.03 -2.55 44.50
N CYS A 940 8.91 -1.56 43.64
CA CYS A 940 7.95 -1.53 42.53
C CYS A 940 8.47 -2.37 41.37
N LEU A 941 7.96 -3.61 41.22
CA LEU A 941 8.41 -4.59 40.24
C LEU A 941 7.50 -4.65 39.00
N ALA A 942 8.11 -5.01 37.86
CA ALA A 942 7.47 -5.08 36.55
C ALA A 942 6.91 -3.72 36.09
N VAL A 943 7.62 -2.65 36.43
CA VAL A 943 7.32 -1.30 35.96
C VAL A 943 7.92 -1.14 34.57
N ARG A 944 7.14 -0.65 33.60
CA ARG A 944 7.64 -0.37 32.25
C ARG A 944 8.10 1.10 32.17
N PRO A 945 9.43 1.38 32.20
CA PRO A 945 9.95 2.74 32.40
C PRO A 945 9.69 3.70 31.22
N HIS A 946 9.24 3.20 30.07
CA HIS A 946 8.95 4.00 28.86
C HIS A 946 7.46 4.35 28.66
N ASN A 947 6.57 4.00 29.59
CA ASN A 947 5.15 4.31 29.47
C ASN A 947 4.87 5.78 29.90
N LEU A 948 4.07 6.56 29.16
CA LEU A 948 3.65 7.91 29.57
C LEU A 948 2.94 7.92 30.94
N VAL A 949 2.25 6.83 31.29
CA VAL A 949 1.63 6.61 32.61
C VAL A 949 2.70 6.56 33.72
N TYR A 950 3.88 6.00 33.46
CA TYR A 950 4.99 5.99 34.41
C TYR A 950 5.42 7.41 34.81
N LYS A 951 5.52 8.34 33.83
CA LYS A 951 5.89 9.75 34.08
C LYS A 951 4.81 10.55 34.82
N ASN A 952 3.53 10.20 34.72
CA ASN A 952 2.44 10.95 35.35
C ASN A 952 2.01 10.38 36.71
N THR A 953 2.18 9.08 36.94
CA THR A 953 1.71 8.39 38.15
C THR A 953 2.76 8.37 39.27
N LEU A 954 4.04 8.14 38.95
CA LEU A 954 5.11 8.06 39.95
C LEU A 954 5.79 9.41 40.24
N SER A 955 5.72 10.37 39.31
CA SER A 955 6.23 11.74 39.54
C SER A 955 5.45 12.51 40.60
N GLY A 956 4.17 12.16 40.82
CA GLY A 956 3.33 12.75 41.86
C GLY A 956 3.57 12.19 43.26
N VAL A 957 4.35 11.11 43.40
CA VAL A 957 4.64 10.41 44.67
C VAL A 957 6.17 10.23 44.80
N LEU A 958 6.92 11.33 44.67
CA LEU A 958 8.38 11.31 44.81
C LEU A 958 8.77 11.02 46.26
N SER A 959 9.21 9.80 46.54
CA SER A 959 9.68 9.36 47.85
C SER A 959 10.97 8.55 47.71
N SER A 960 11.92 8.78 48.62
CA SER A 960 13.17 8.01 48.71
C SER A 960 12.94 6.54 49.08
N LYS A 961 11.73 6.19 49.53
CA LYS A 961 11.34 4.80 49.84
C LYS A 961 11.12 3.95 48.59
N ILE A 962 10.92 4.55 47.41
CA ILE A 962 10.53 3.81 46.20
C ILE A 962 11.77 3.35 45.42
N GLN A 963 11.87 2.04 45.18
CA GLN A 963 12.83 1.44 44.26
C GLN A 963 12.11 0.80 43.08
N ILE A 964 12.49 1.18 41.86
CA ILE A 964 11.84 0.72 40.63
C ILE A 964 12.67 -0.39 40.00
N TRP A 965 12.02 -1.53 39.73
CA TRP A 965 12.60 -2.66 39.04
C TRP A 965 11.91 -2.83 37.67
N PRO A 966 12.62 -2.54 36.56
CA PRO A 966 12.05 -2.66 35.23
C PRO A 966 11.79 -4.14 34.90
N GLY A 967 10.62 -4.44 34.34
CA GLY A 967 10.24 -5.82 34.05
C GLY A 967 8.89 -5.95 33.36
N ASP A 968 8.50 -7.19 33.07
CA ASP A 968 7.24 -7.54 32.41
C ASP A 968 6.65 -8.80 33.03
N LEU A 969 5.38 -8.74 33.43
CA LEU A 969 4.65 -9.85 34.03
C LEU A 969 4.57 -11.07 33.09
N SER A 970 4.66 -10.87 31.78
CA SER A 970 4.59 -11.96 30.79
C SER A 970 5.89 -12.80 30.68
N ARG A 971 7.00 -12.31 31.25
CA ARG A 971 8.33 -12.92 31.14
C ARG A 971 8.67 -13.75 32.39
N PRO A 972 9.51 -14.79 32.26
CA PRO A 972 10.08 -15.49 33.40
C PRO A 972 10.74 -14.51 34.37
N TYR A 973 10.66 -14.79 35.68
CA TYR A 973 11.19 -13.91 36.75
C TYR A 973 10.72 -12.45 36.64
N LEU A 974 9.53 -12.23 36.05
CA LEU A 974 8.93 -10.92 35.78
C LEU A 974 9.86 -10.01 34.95
N GLY A 975 10.71 -10.58 34.10
CA GLY A 975 11.64 -9.85 33.23
C GLY A 975 12.98 -9.48 33.87
N LEU A 976 13.21 -9.89 35.12
CA LEU A 976 14.52 -9.74 35.77
C LEU A 976 15.44 -10.92 35.44
N MET A 977 16.75 -10.69 35.57
CA MET A 977 17.72 -11.77 35.64
C MET A 977 17.43 -12.65 36.85
N SER A 978 17.54 -13.98 36.73
CA SER A 978 17.26 -14.93 37.81
C SER A 978 18.04 -14.62 39.10
N SER A 979 19.30 -14.19 38.98
CA SER A 979 20.14 -13.77 40.12
C SER A 979 19.65 -12.50 40.80
N THR A 980 19.07 -11.55 40.05
CA THR A 980 18.48 -10.33 40.61
C THR A 980 17.15 -10.65 41.28
N PHE A 981 16.33 -11.50 40.67
CA PHE A 981 15.08 -11.97 41.25
C PHE A 981 15.30 -12.73 42.57
N ALA A 982 16.31 -13.60 42.63
CA ALA A 982 16.70 -14.32 43.85
C ALA A 982 17.18 -13.36 44.96
N ARG A 983 18.06 -12.40 44.64
CA ARG A 983 18.50 -11.39 45.61
C ARG A 983 17.35 -10.54 46.14
N LEU A 984 16.40 -10.18 45.27
CA LEU A 984 15.22 -9.44 45.69
C LEU A 984 14.38 -10.26 46.70
N ALA A 985 14.24 -11.56 46.46
CA ALA A 985 13.52 -12.47 47.37
C ALA A 985 14.13 -12.51 48.78
N GLU A 986 15.45 -12.37 48.92
CA GLU A 986 16.13 -12.35 50.23
C GLU A 986 15.87 -11.07 51.03
N THR A 987 15.47 -9.99 50.36
CA THR A 987 15.32 -8.65 50.96
C THR A 987 13.88 -8.27 51.31
N VAL A 988 12.89 -8.90 50.68
CA VAL A 988 11.48 -8.51 50.81
C VAL A 988 10.83 -9.21 52.00
N ASP A 989 10.03 -8.47 52.77
CA ASP A 989 9.28 -8.99 53.92
C ASP A 989 7.81 -9.30 53.62
N ALA A 990 7.23 -8.68 52.59
CA ALA A 990 5.86 -8.95 52.13
C ALA A 990 5.68 -8.61 50.64
N ILE A 991 4.80 -9.35 49.95
CA ILE A 991 4.47 -9.12 48.53
C ILE A 991 3.02 -8.68 48.39
N ILE A 992 2.77 -7.60 47.64
CA ILE A 992 1.47 -7.24 47.09
C ILE A 992 1.49 -7.42 45.58
N HIS A 993 0.78 -8.46 45.12
CA HIS A 993 0.59 -8.74 43.70
C HIS A 993 -0.72 -8.12 43.18
N ASN A 994 -0.63 -6.86 42.75
CA ASN A 994 -1.72 -6.12 42.11
C ASN A 994 -1.62 -6.09 40.57
N GLY A 995 -0.43 -6.31 40.01
CA GLY A 995 -0.21 -6.23 38.56
C GLY A 995 -0.96 -7.31 37.78
N ALA A 996 -1.63 -6.91 36.70
CA ALA A 996 -2.25 -7.80 35.72
C ALA A 996 -2.39 -7.09 34.36
N ASP A 997 -2.48 -7.88 33.28
CA ASP A 997 -2.96 -7.40 31.98
C ASP A 997 -4.50 -7.44 32.01
N VAL A 998 -5.09 -6.24 32.13
CA VAL A 998 -6.54 -6.03 32.29
C VAL A 998 -7.16 -5.84 30.91
N SER A 999 -7.28 -6.93 30.15
CA SER A 999 -7.90 -6.93 28.82
C SER A 999 -9.00 -7.97 28.75
N PHE A 1000 -10.25 -7.53 28.81
CA PHE A 1000 -11.43 -8.39 28.73
C PHE A 1000 -11.70 -8.98 27.33
N LEU A 1001 -10.91 -8.58 26.33
CA LEU A 1001 -11.03 -9.03 24.93
C LEU A 1001 -10.00 -10.10 24.57
N LYS A 1002 -9.13 -10.48 25.52
CA LYS A 1002 -8.07 -11.46 25.34
C LYS A 1002 -8.49 -12.79 25.95
N THR A 1003 -8.21 -13.90 25.27
CA THR A 1003 -8.49 -15.25 25.77
C THR A 1003 -7.54 -15.65 26.90
N TYR A 1004 -7.94 -16.66 27.69
CA TYR A 1004 -7.15 -17.19 28.80
C TYR A 1004 -5.72 -17.54 28.35
N GLY A 1005 -5.55 -18.20 27.21
CA GLY A 1005 -4.22 -18.58 26.70
C GLY A 1005 -3.26 -17.39 26.54
N SER A 1006 -3.76 -16.25 26.06
CA SER A 1006 -2.97 -15.03 25.88
C SER A 1006 -2.69 -14.29 27.19
N LEU A 1007 -3.58 -14.41 28.18
CA LEU A 1007 -3.44 -13.80 29.50
C LEU A 1007 -2.75 -14.72 30.53
N ARG A 1008 -2.58 -16.00 30.21
CA ARG A 1008 -2.00 -17.03 31.07
C ARG A 1008 -0.61 -16.64 31.56
N ALA A 1009 0.25 -16.12 30.68
CA ALA A 1009 1.59 -15.68 31.07
C ALA A 1009 1.54 -14.45 32.02
N PRO A 1010 0.93 -13.32 31.66
CA PRO A 1010 0.94 -12.12 32.51
C PRO A 1010 0.09 -12.21 33.78
N ASN A 1011 -0.95 -13.06 33.84
CA ASN A 1011 -1.90 -13.09 34.96
C ASN A 1011 -1.81 -14.36 35.83
N VAL A 1012 -1.34 -15.49 35.28
CA VAL A 1012 -1.22 -16.76 36.02
C VAL A 1012 0.23 -17.09 36.35
N LYS A 1013 1.11 -17.14 35.34
CA LYS A 1013 2.53 -17.48 35.57
C LYS A 1013 3.23 -16.44 36.44
N SER A 1014 2.89 -15.17 36.33
CA SER A 1014 3.40 -14.11 37.21
C SER A 1014 3.03 -14.32 38.68
N ALA A 1015 1.78 -14.73 38.96
CA ALA A 1015 1.32 -15.07 40.29
C ALA A 1015 2.04 -16.32 40.83
N VAL A 1016 2.30 -17.31 39.97
CA VAL A 1016 3.07 -18.52 40.30
C VAL A 1016 4.53 -18.16 40.64
N GLU A 1017 5.20 -17.31 39.86
CA GLU A 1017 6.58 -16.88 40.14
C GLU A 1017 6.69 -16.12 41.46
N LEU A 1018 5.72 -15.24 41.76
CA LEU A 1018 5.67 -14.54 43.05
C LEU A 1018 5.29 -15.46 44.21
N GLY A 1019 4.43 -16.45 43.96
CA GLY A 1019 4.12 -17.52 44.92
C GLY A 1019 5.36 -18.37 45.24
N ARG A 1020 6.17 -18.70 44.23
CA ARG A 1020 7.45 -19.41 44.39
C ARG A 1020 8.43 -18.59 45.23
N MET A 1021 8.53 -17.29 44.95
CA MET A 1021 9.34 -16.36 45.74
C MET A 1021 8.88 -16.33 47.20
N ALA A 1022 7.57 -16.18 47.43
CA ALA A 1022 6.99 -16.15 48.77
C ALA A 1022 7.21 -17.45 49.56
N LEU A 1023 7.05 -18.60 48.91
CA LEU A 1023 7.34 -19.93 49.47
C LEU A 1023 8.81 -20.10 49.87
N THR A 1024 9.72 -19.69 48.98
CA THR A 1024 11.16 -19.83 49.18
C THR A 1024 11.66 -18.90 50.29
N ALA A 1025 11.17 -17.66 50.32
CA ALA A 1025 11.55 -16.66 51.31
C ALA A 1025 10.76 -16.76 52.64
N GLY A 1026 9.65 -17.50 52.66
CA GLY A 1026 8.79 -17.66 53.84
C GLY A 1026 8.03 -16.38 54.23
N ILE A 1027 7.55 -15.62 53.24
CA ILE A 1027 6.91 -14.30 53.42
C ILE A 1027 5.44 -14.29 52.93
N PRO A 1028 4.57 -13.40 53.45
CA PRO A 1028 3.18 -13.30 53.01
C PRO A 1028 3.05 -12.74 51.58
N LEU A 1029 2.10 -13.31 50.83
CA LEU A 1029 1.70 -12.87 49.49
C LEU A 1029 0.24 -12.41 49.50
N HIS A 1030 0.03 -11.11 49.26
CA HIS A 1030 -1.29 -10.49 49.10
C HIS A 1030 -1.60 -10.38 47.61
N TYR A 1031 -2.52 -11.22 47.12
CA TYR A 1031 -2.94 -11.26 45.72
C TYR A 1031 -4.25 -10.47 45.52
N VAL A 1032 -4.27 -9.57 44.53
CA VAL A 1032 -5.48 -8.83 44.17
C VAL A 1032 -6.18 -9.53 43.00
N SER A 1033 -7.40 -9.98 43.27
CA SER A 1033 -8.26 -10.66 42.31
C SER A 1033 -9.46 -9.78 41.96
N SER A 1034 -9.26 -8.88 41.00
CA SER A 1034 -10.26 -7.93 40.52
C SER A 1034 -11.00 -8.47 39.29
N ALA A 1035 -12.24 -8.01 39.12
CA ALA A 1035 -13.24 -8.43 38.11
C ALA A 1035 -13.95 -9.75 38.37
N GLY A 1036 -15.19 -9.66 38.84
CA GLY A 1036 -16.24 -10.66 38.62
C GLY A 1036 -16.05 -12.05 39.23
N VAL A 1037 -14.89 -12.42 39.80
CA VAL A 1037 -14.68 -13.75 40.40
C VAL A 1037 -15.65 -14.02 41.56
N MET A 1038 -16.10 -12.96 42.26
CA MET A 1038 -17.21 -13.01 43.23
C MET A 1038 -18.53 -13.55 42.65
N ARG A 1039 -18.74 -13.50 41.33
CA ARG A 1039 -19.92 -14.07 40.65
C ARG A 1039 -19.80 -15.57 40.38
N LEU A 1040 -18.58 -16.12 40.47
CA LEU A 1040 -18.28 -17.55 40.25
C LEU A 1040 -18.26 -18.36 41.56
N GLU A 1041 -18.34 -17.71 42.73
CA GLU A 1041 -18.48 -18.38 44.02
C GLU A 1041 -19.41 -17.60 44.94
N GLN A 1042 -20.49 -18.25 45.38
CA GLN A 1042 -21.12 -17.85 46.63
C GLN A 1042 -20.32 -18.48 47.79
N PRO A 1043 -20.07 -17.76 48.89
CA PRO A 1043 -19.26 -18.27 50.00
C PRO A 1043 -19.79 -19.54 50.69
N ASP A 1044 -21.04 -19.95 50.44
CA ASP A 1044 -21.74 -21.01 51.18
C ASP A 1044 -22.34 -22.15 50.32
N THR A 1045 -21.96 -22.29 49.04
CA THR A 1045 -22.46 -23.39 48.19
C THR A 1045 -21.31 -24.22 47.63
N ASP A 1046 -21.29 -25.53 47.94
CA ASP A 1046 -20.32 -26.57 47.53
C ASP A 1046 -20.24 -26.84 46.00
N THR A 1047 -20.72 -25.93 45.16
CA THR A 1047 -20.65 -26.02 43.70
C THR A 1047 -19.62 -25.04 43.15
N ASP A 1048 -18.41 -25.55 42.86
CA ASP A 1048 -17.39 -24.81 42.12
C ASP A 1048 -17.92 -24.44 40.73
N ILE A 1049 -18.17 -23.14 40.46
CA ILE A 1049 -18.45 -22.67 39.11
C ILE A 1049 -17.11 -22.42 38.41
N PHE A 1050 -16.87 -23.14 37.32
CA PHE A 1050 -15.67 -23.00 36.51
C PHE A 1050 -15.82 -21.86 35.48
N PRO A 1051 -14.74 -21.12 35.20
CA PRO A 1051 -14.73 -20.22 34.05
C PRO A 1051 -14.93 -21.01 32.74
N PRO A 1052 -15.40 -20.35 31.66
CA PRO A 1052 -15.64 -20.99 30.38
C PRO A 1052 -14.47 -21.87 29.95
N LEU A 1053 -14.77 -23.13 29.61
CA LEU A 1053 -13.76 -24.12 29.24
C LEU A 1053 -13.07 -23.78 27.90
N ASP A 1054 -13.67 -22.91 27.09
CA ASP A 1054 -13.09 -22.39 25.84
C ASP A 1054 -12.10 -21.23 26.06
N GLY A 1055 -11.91 -20.79 27.31
CA GLY A 1055 -11.00 -19.68 27.65
C GLY A 1055 -11.44 -18.32 27.10
N SER A 1056 -12.71 -18.18 26.70
CA SER A 1056 -13.29 -16.94 26.13
C SER A 1056 -13.24 -15.77 27.12
N ASP A 1057 -13.48 -16.01 28.40
CA ASP A 1057 -13.39 -15.00 29.47
C ASP A 1057 -11.99 -14.98 30.12
N GLY A 1058 -10.98 -14.62 29.33
CA GLY A 1058 -9.58 -14.84 29.69
C GLY A 1058 -9.10 -14.11 30.94
N TYR A 1059 -9.63 -12.91 31.21
CA TYR A 1059 -9.22 -12.12 32.38
C TYR A 1059 -9.78 -12.72 33.67
N ILE A 1060 -11.09 -13.01 33.71
CA ILE A 1060 -11.74 -13.63 34.87
C ILE A 1060 -11.19 -15.05 35.09
N ALA A 1061 -11.02 -15.82 34.01
CA ALA A 1061 -10.42 -17.15 34.07
C ALA A 1061 -8.97 -17.13 34.60
N GLY A 1062 -8.17 -16.12 34.19
CA GLY A 1062 -6.83 -15.88 34.71
C GLY A 1062 -6.83 -15.61 36.21
N LYS A 1063 -7.71 -14.72 36.68
CA LYS A 1063 -7.83 -14.39 38.10
C LYS A 1063 -8.28 -15.59 38.94
N TRP A 1064 -9.31 -16.30 38.49
CA TRP A 1064 -9.80 -17.53 39.13
C TRP A 1064 -8.73 -18.62 39.20
N ALA A 1065 -7.99 -18.87 38.11
CA ALA A 1065 -6.95 -19.89 38.10
C ALA A 1065 -5.81 -19.55 39.09
N SER A 1066 -5.36 -18.29 39.11
CA SER A 1066 -4.35 -17.83 40.06
C SER A 1066 -4.80 -17.98 41.52
N GLU A 1067 -6.06 -17.64 41.83
CA GLU A 1067 -6.60 -17.86 43.18
C GLU A 1067 -6.58 -19.33 43.59
N ARG A 1068 -6.99 -20.25 42.70
CA ARG A 1068 -6.99 -21.70 42.99
C ARG A 1068 -5.58 -22.23 43.20
N ILE A 1069 -4.63 -21.83 42.35
CA ILE A 1069 -3.23 -22.24 42.47
C ILE A 1069 -2.64 -21.75 43.79
N LEU A 1070 -2.79 -20.46 44.11
CA LEU A 1070 -2.26 -19.88 45.35
C LEU A 1070 -2.94 -20.46 46.59
N SER A 1071 -4.26 -20.72 46.52
CA SER A 1071 -5.02 -21.34 47.60
C SER A 1071 -4.58 -22.78 47.89
N ARG A 1072 -4.35 -23.61 46.85
CA ARG A 1072 -3.84 -24.98 47.00
C ARG A 1072 -2.35 -25.01 47.37
N ALA A 1073 -1.57 -23.98 47.02
CA ALA A 1073 -0.16 -23.88 47.41
C ALA A 1073 0.04 -23.63 48.92
N GLU A 1074 -1.01 -23.35 49.69
CA GLU A 1074 -0.94 -23.31 51.15
C GLU A 1074 -0.53 -24.65 51.76
N ASP A 1075 -0.91 -25.77 51.13
CA ASP A 1075 -0.48 -27.11 51.54
C ASP A 1075 1.05 -27.29 51.42
N LEU A 1076 1.70 -26.45 50.60
CA LEU A 1076 3.16 -26.37 50.45
C LEU A 1076 3.81 -25.37 51.42
N GLY A 1077 3.01 -24.70 52.26
CA GLY A 1077 3.45 -23.71 53.23
C GLY A 1077 3.33 -22.25 52.77
N LEU A 1078 2.68 -21.97 51.63
CA LEU A 1078 2.48 -20.60 51.16
C LEU A 1078 1.52 -19.85 52.09
N ARG A 1079 1.79 -18.58 52.37
CA ARG A 1079 0.87 -17.68 53.08
C ARG A 1079 0.23 -16.70 52.09
N GLY A 1080 -0.82 -17.16 51.41
CA GLY A 1080 -1.59 -16.37 50.47
C GLY A 1080 -2.77 -15.66 51.11
N PHE A 1081 -2.95 -14.38 50.81
CA PHE A 1081 -4.16 -13.61 51.12
C PHE A 1081 -4.76 -13.10 49.83
N VAL A 1082 -6.06 -13.31 49.62
CA VAL A 1082 -6.76 -12.92 48.39
C VAL A 1082 -7.71 -11.77 48.69
N HIS A 1083 -7.47 -10.65 48.01
CA HIS A 1083 -8.31 -9.46 48.08
C HIS A 1083 -9.25 -9.44 46.87
N ARG A 1084 -10.57 -9.55 47.11
CA ARG A 1084 -11.62 -9.59 46.08
C ARG A 1084 -12.45 -8.30 46.12
N PRO A 1085 -12.00 -7.20 45.50
CA PRO A 1085 -12.84 -6.03 45.34
C PRO A 1085 -13.92 -6.24 44.28
N THR A 1086 -15.10 -5.63 44.49
CA THR A 1086 -16.10 -5.45 43.42
C THR A 1086 -15.63 -4.37 42.43
N THR A 1087 -16.51 -3.82 41.61
CA THR A 1087 -16.10 -2.82 40.60
C THR A 1087 -15.58 -1.57 41.31
N MET A 1088 -14.30 -1.23 41.11
CA MET A 1088 -13.66 -0.13 41.82
C MET A 1088 -13.92 1.20 41.12
N VAL A 1089 -14.32 2.22 41.87
CA VAL A 1089 -14.56 3.58 41.37
C VAL A 1089 -13.68 4.60 42.09
N GLY A 1090 -13.30 5.67 41.39
CA GLY A 1090 -12.46 6.75 41.93
C GLY A 1090 -11.78 7.58 40.84
N ASP A 1091 -10.93 8.51 41.23
CA ASP A 1091 -10.23 9.39 40.27
C ASP A 1091 -9.13 8.63 39.50
N GLY A 1092 -9.12 8.77 38.17
CA GLY A 1092 -8.09 8.15 37.32
C GLY A 1092 -8.38 6.71 36.88
N VAL A 1093 -9.66 6.30 36.92
CA VAL A 1093 -10.14 5.12 36.19
C VAL A 1093 -9.86 5.31 34.69
N PRO A 1094 -9.35 4.29 33.96
CA PRO A 1094 -9.18 4.38 32.51
C PRO A 1094 -10.48 4.70 31.78
N ASP A 1095 -10.42 5.53 30.73
CA ASP A 1095 -11.58 5.92 29.90
C ASP A 1095 -12.20 4.76 29.12
N THR A 1096 -11.61 3.57 29.20
CA THR A 1096 -12.11 2.33 28.60
C THR A 1096 -12.97 1.51 29.55
N ASP A 1097 -13.09 1.91 30.83
CA ASP A 1097 -14.02 1.27 31.76
C ASP A 1097 -15.46 1.67 31.43
N LEU A 1098 -16.28 0.67 31.08
CA LEU A 1098 -17.65 0.86 30.62
C LEU A 1098 -18.53 1.55 31.66
N LEU A 1099 -18.38 1.17 32.94
CA LEU A 1099 -19.25 1.64 34.00
C LEU A 1099 -18.88 3.08 34.41
N ASP A 1100 -17.59 3.37 34.55
CA ASP A 1100 -17.14 4.74 34.81
C ASP A 1100 -17.51 5.68 33.67
N THR A 1101 -17.36 5.22 32.42
CA THR A 1101 -17.76 5.98 31.24
C THR A 1101 -19.25 6.29 31.25
N VAL A 1102 -20.10 5.29 31.51
CA VAL A 1102 -21.55 5.48 31.64
C VAL A 1102 -21.87 6.50 32.72
N MET A 1103 -21.29 6.41 33.91
CA MET A 1103 -21.55 7.37 34.99
C MET A 1103 -21.09 8.79 34.66
N ARG A 1104 -19.88 8.93 34.09
CA ARG A 1104 -19.27 10.21 33.76
C ARG A 1104 -20.04 10.96 32.69
N TYR A 1105 -20.36 10.29 31.59
CA TYR A 1105 -21.15 10.89 30.51
C TYR A 1105 -22.59 11.13 30.95
N SER A 1106 -23.16 10.26 31.80
CA SER A 1106 -24.51 10.48 32.31
C SER A 1106 -24.62 11.75 33.14
N ARG A 1107 -23.61 12.03 33.98
CA ARG A 1107 -23.51 13.28 34.74
C ARG A 1107 -23.30 14.50 33.84
N LYS A 1108 -22.45 14.40 32.81
CA LYS A 1108 -22.21 15.50 31.87
C LYS A 1108 -23.46 15.86 31.06
N MET A 1109 -24.18 14.85 30.58
CA MET A 1109 -25.38 15.02 29.75
C MET A 1109 -26.64 15.29 30.58
N LYS A 1110 -26.57 15.06 31.89
CA LYS A 1110 -27.72 15.02 32.80
C LYS A 1110 -28.79 14.01 32.34
N ALA A 1111 -28.37 12.82 31.92
CA ALA A 1111 -29.25 11.73 31.50
C ALA A 1111 -28.56 10.36 31.62
N VAL A 1112 -29.27 9.30 31.98
CA VAL A 1112 -28.72 7.93 32.12
C VAL A 1112 -29.17 7.02 30.96
N PRO A 1113 -28.38 5.99 30.58
CA PRO A 1113 -28.83 5.04 29.56
C PRO A 1113 -29.86 4.08 30.14
N ARG A 1114 -30.89 3.75 29.37
CA ARG A 1114 -31.89 2.73 29.69
C ARG A 1114 -31.37 1.37 29.23
N PHE A 1115 -31.04 0.52 30.19
CA PHE A 1115 -30.70 -0.87 29.92
C PHE A 1115 -31.97 -1.72 29.78
N THR A 1116 -31.88 -2.80 29.00
CA THR A 1116 -33.03 -3.69 28.73
C THR A 1116 -33.21 -4.80 29.78
N CYS A 1117 -32.29 -4.91 30.74
CA CYS A 1117 -32.32 -5.88 31.83
C CYS A 1117 -32.56 -5.22 33.19
N ASP A 1118 -33.19 -5.95 34.10
CA ASP A 1118 -33.16 -5.64 35.53
C ASP A 1118 -31.83 -6.14 36.13
N GLY A 1119 -31.07 -5.24 36.75
CA GLY A 1119 -29.72 -5.51 37.25
C GLY A 1119 -29.33 -4.58 38.40
N MET A 1120 -28.27 -4.93 39.10
CA MET A 1120 -27.66 -4.18 40.19
C MET A 1120 -26.21 -3.85 39.83
N ILE A 1121 -25.84 -2.58 39.96
CA ILE A 1121 -24.45 -2.11 39.89
C ILE A 1121 -23.87 -2.22 41.30
N ASP A 1122 -22.73 -2.90 41.45
CA ASP A 1122 -21.99 -2.98 42.72
C ASP A 1122 -20.64 -2.27 42.56
N MET A 1123 -20.44 -1.19 43.32
CA MET A 1123 -19.24 -0.33 43.23
C MET A 1123 -18.60 -0.02 44.56
N VAL A 1124 -17.30 -0.24 44.68
CA VAL A 1124 -16.52 0.07 45.89
C VAL A 1124 -15.52 1.18 45.64
N CYS A 1125 -15.30 2.04 46.63
CA CYS A 1125 -14.32 3.11 46.54
C CYS A 1125 -12.89 2.54 46.50
N VAL A 1126 -12.11 2.89 45.47
CA VAL A 1126 -10.73 2.40 45.30
C VAL A 1126 -9.83 2.70 46.52
N ARG A 1127 -10.07 3.81 47.22
CA ARG A 1127 -9.33 4.19 48.44
C ARG A 1127 -9.61 3.25 49.61
N GLU A 1128 -10.83 2.73 49.71
CA GLU A 1128 -11.22 1.78 50.77
C GLU A 1128 -10.56 0.42 50.52
N VAL A 1129 -10.56 -0.03 49.26
CA VAL A 1129 -9.85 -1.25 48.84
C VAL A 1129 -8.36 -1.14 49.15
N ALA A 1130 -7.71 -0.05 48.71
CA ALA A 1130 -6.28 0.17 48.97
C ALA A 1130 -5.95 0.20 50.47
N ARG A 1131 -6.77 0.88 51.29
CA ARG A 1131 -6.60 0.93 52.74
C ARG A 1131 -6.68 -0.45 53.37
N GLY A 1132 -7.68 -1.25 52.99
CA GLY A 1132 -7.82 -2.60 53.53
C GLY A 1132 -6.69 -3.53 53.11
N ILE A 1133 -6.18 -3.41 51.87
CA ILE A 1133 -5.00 -4.19 51.44
C ILE A 1133 -3.78 -3.84 52.29
N VAL A 1134 -3.46 -2.55 52.48
CA VAL A 1134 -2.30 -2.14 53.29
C VAL A 1134 -2.47 -2.51 54.76
N GLN A 1135 -3.66 -2.35 55.34
CA GLN A 1135 -3.94 -2.77 56.73
C GLN A 1135 -3.77 -4.28 56.94
N SER A 1136 -4.06 -5.09 55.92
CA SER A 1136 -3.92 -6.55 56.00
C SER A 1136 -2.47 -7.03 56.17
N LEU A 1137 -1.48 -6.17 55.92
CA LEU A 1137 -0.07 -6.48 56.19
C LEU A 1137 0.25 -6.51 57.70
N TYR A 1138 -0.60 -5.87 58.53
CA TYR A 1138 -0.38 -5.72 59.98
C TYR A 1138 -1.31 -6.59 60.84
N ILE A 1139 -2.49 -6.93 60.32
CA ILE A 1139 -3.55 -7.62 61.06
C ILE A 1139 -3.67 -9.05 60.50
N PRO A 1140 -3.95 -10.08 61.34
CA PRO A 1140 -4.35 -11.38 60.84
C PRO A 1140 -5.62 -11.24 59.99
N SER A 1141 -5.47 -11.17 58.68
CA SER A 1141 -6.58 -11.11 57.73
C SER A 1141 -7.14 -12.52 57.50
N THR A 1142 -8.43 -12.60 57.19
CA THR A 1142 -9.02 -13.81 56.65
C THR A 1142 -8.42 -14.10 55.27
N LYS A 1143 -8.26 -15.38 54.93
CA LYS A 1143 -7.70 -15.84 53.65
C LYS A 1143 -8.30 -15.11 52.44
N TYR A 1144 -9.61 -14.89 52.48
CA TYR A 1144 -10.32 -14.04 51.52
C TYR A 1144 -10.81 -12.79 52.24
N THR A 1145 -10.51 -11.63 51.67
CA THR A 1145 -11.08 -10.34 52.09
C THR A 1145 -11.96 -9.81 50.96
N LEU A 1146 -13.26 -9.75 51.22
CA LEU A 1146 -14.24 -9.19 50.30
C LEU A 1146 -14.37 -7.69 50.53
N TYR A 1147 -14.41 -6.92 49.45
CA TYR A 1147 -14.73 -5.49 49.51
C TYR A 1147 -16.05 -5.26 48.77
N PRO A 1148 -17.20 -5.51 49.42
CA PRO A 1148 -18.50 -5.24 48.81
C PRO A 1148 -18.67 -3.74 48.61
N GLY A 1149 -19.29 -3.37 47.50
CA GLY A 1149 -19.59 -2.00 47.17
C GLY A 1149 -21.01 -1.58 47.51
N VAL A 1150 -21.35 -0.36 47.13
CA VAL A 1150 -22.73 0.14 47.13
C VAL A 1150 -23.48 -0.55 46.00
N GLN A 1151 -24.61 -1.18 46.34
CA GLN A 1151 -25.47 -1.88 45.38
C GLN A 1151 -26.60 -0.95 44.91
N ILE A 1152 -26.66 -0.67 43.62
CA ILE A 1152 -27.58 0.30 43.02
C ILE A 1152 -28.41 -0.41 41.95
N PRO A 1153 -29.73 -0.53 42.09
CA PRO A 1153 -30.60 -1.02 41.02
C PRO A 1153 -30.48 -0.13 39.78
N LEU A 1154 -30.34 -0.74 38.58
CA LEU A 1154 -30.18 0.00 37.33
C LEU A 1154 -31.27 1.04 37.08
N HIS A 1155 -32.53 0.70 37.40
CA HIS A 1155 -33.66 1.62 37.24
C HIS A 1155 -33.61 2.83 38.20
N THR A 1156 -32.78 2.78 39.25
CA THR A 1156 -32.55 3.89 40.18
C THR A 1156 -31.28 4.68 39.90
N LEU A 1157 -30.50 4.32 38.88
CA LEU A 1157 -29.21 4.94 38.58
C LEU A 1157 -29.31 6.48 38.41
N GLY A 1158 -30.37 6.97 37.77
CA GLY A 1158 -30.60 8.40 37.59
C GLY A 1158 -30.83 9.16 38.91
N ALA A 1159 -31.54 8.54 39.86
CA ALA A 1159 -31.76 9.10 41.19
C ALA A 1159 -30.52 8.98 42.09
N TYR A 1160 -29.70 7.95 41.89
CA TYR A 1160 -28.43 7.81 42.61
C TYR A 1160 -27.39 8.85 42.20
N LEU A 1161 -27.36 9.24 40.91
CA LEU A 1161 -26.39 10.22 40.42
C LEU A 1161 -26.74 11.66 40.83
N ASP A 1162 -28.01 11.97 41.08
CA ASP A 1162 -28.52 13.26 41.55
C ASP A 1162 -29.82 13.04 42.36
N GLU A 1163 -29.73 13.12 43.69
CA GLU A 1163 -30.85 12.87 44.60
C GLU A 1163 -31.91 13.99 44.55
N ASP A 1164 -31.50 15.23 44.29
CA ASP A 1164 -32.39 16.40 44.27
C ASP A 1164 -33.12 16.54 42.93
N HIS A 1165 -32.47 16.15 41.83
CA HIS A 1165 -33.00 16.22 40.46
C HIS A 1165 -32.71 14.94 39.67
N PRO A 1166 -33.50 13.86 39.86
CA PRO A 1166 -33.24 12.56 39.23
C PRO A 1166 -33.06 12.66 37.71
N LEU A 1167 -31.96 12.12 37.22
CA LEU A 1167 -31.61 12.21 35.80
C LEU A 1167 -32.58 11.37 34.93
N PRO A 1168 -33.11 11.91 33.81
CA PRO A 1168 -33.96 11.17 32.87
C PRO A 1168 -33.21 10.01 32.21
N SER A 1169 -33.94 8.94 31.84
CA SER A 1169 -33.40 7.78 31.13
C SER A 1169 -33.65 7.85 29.62
N LEU A 1170 -32.58 7.79 28.83
CA LEU A 1170 -32.60 7.77 27.36
C LEU A 1170 -32.49 6.35 26.82
N ASP A 1171 -32.99 6.10 25.60
CA ASP A 1171 -32.65 4.86 24.91
C ASP A 1171 -31.13 4.75 24.74
N ILE A 1172 -30.57 3.54 24.78
CA ILE A 1172 -29.11 3.37 24.74
C ILE A 1172 -28.50 3.89 23.43
N ASP A 1173 -29.23 3.78 22.31
CA ASP A 1173 -28.78 4.32 21.02
C ASP A 1173 -28.70 5.85 21.07
N GLU A 1174 -29.73 6.49 21.63
CA GLU A 1174 -29.82 7.94 21.82
C GLU A 1174 -28.79 8.45 22.85
N TRP A 1175 -28.60 7.71 23.94
CA TRP A 1175 -27.63 8.04 24.97
C TRP A 1175 -26.20 7.98 24.40
N VAL A 1176 -25.88 6.96 23.60
CA VAL A 1176 -24.58 6.82 22.94
C VAL A 1176 -24.37 7.93 21.91
N GLU A 1177 -25.39 8.30 21.14
CA GLU A 1177 -25.31 9.41 20.19
C GLU A 1177 -25.00 10.75 20.88
N GLN A 1178 -25.70 11.06 21.98
CA GLN A 1178 -25.41 12.26 22.77
C GLN A 1178 -24.04 12.20 23.43
N ALA A 1179 -23.61 11.02 23.89
CA ALA A 1179 -22.30 10.85 24.49
C ALA A 1179 -21.18 11.00 23.45
N ARG A 1180 -21.38 10.54 22.20
CA ARG A 1180 -20.47 10.76 21.06
C ARG A 1180 -20.26 12.24 20.78
N ALA A 1181 -21.31 13.06 20.90
CA ALA A 1181 -21.19 14.51 20.77
C ALA A 1181 -20.34 15.16 21.89
N LEU A 1182 -20.03 14.41 22.95
CA LEU A 1182 -19.11 14.79 24.03
C LEU A 1182 -17.81 13.97 24.00
N ASP A 1183 -17.43 13.45 22.83
CA ASP A 1183 -16.22 12.66 22.56
C ASP A 1183 -16.20 11.26 23.21
N LEU A 1184 -17.33 10.56 23.29
CA LEU A 1184 -17.36 9.16 23.72
C LEU A 1184 -16.48 8.28 22.81
N ASN A 1185 -15.62 7.46 23.41
CA ASN A 1185 -14.77 6.52 22.70
C ASN A 1185 -15.60 5.51 21.87
N GLU A 1186 -15.29 5.38 20.57
CA GLU A 1186 -16.05 4.52 19.64
C GLU A 1186 -16.03 3.03 19.98
N GLN A 1187 -14.97 2.53 20.64
CA GLN A 1187 -14.94 1.17 21.13
C GLN A 1187 -15.97 0.95 22.25
N VAL A 1188 -16.10 1.93 23.16
CA VAL A 1188 -17.10 1.90 24.24
C VAL A 1188 -18.51 2.09 23.69
N ALA A 1189 -18.68 3.00 22.72
CA ALA A 1189 -19.94 3.17 22.00
C ALA A 1189 -20.36 1.86 21.31
N SER A 1190 -19.46 1.20 20.58
CA SER A 1190 -19.74 -0.08 19.93
C SER A 1190 -20.09 -1.19 20.94
N ILE A 1191 -19.49 -1.19 22.14
CA ILE A 1191 -19.84 -2.14 23.19
C ILE A 1191 -21.24 -1.86 23.70
N LEU A 1192 -21.56 -0.60 24.05
CA LEU A 1192 -22.90 -0.21 24.52
C LEU A 1192 -24.00 -0.51 23.49
N LEU A 1193 -23.70 -0.34 22.19
CA LEU A 1193 -24.64 -0.58 21.10
C LEU A 1193 -24.81 -2.07 20.74
N SER A 1194 -23.91 -2.95 21.19
CA SER A 1194 -24.00 -4.40 20.98
C SER A 1194 -25.15 -5.03 21.77
N GLU A 1195 -25.63 -6.22 21.37
CA GLU A 1195 -26.67 -6.92 22.13
C GLU A 1195 -26.30 -7.13 23.61
N ASP A 1196 -25.03 -7.41 23.91
CA ASP A 1196 -24.56 -7.62 25.29
C ASP A 1196 -24.41 -6.32 26.09
N GLY A 1197 -24.03 -5.21 25.43
CA GLY A 1197 -24.04 -3.88 26.04
C GLY A 1197 -25.45 -3.38 26.32
N ARG A 1198 -26.39 -3.63 25.41
CA ARG A 1198 -27.83 -3.37 25.60
C ARG A 1198 -28.42 -4.18 26.76
N LYS A 1199 -27.86 -5.36 27.03
CA LYS A 1199 -28.15 -6.23 28.19
C LYS A 1199 -27.33 -5.89 29.44
N GLY A 1200 -26.53 -4.82 29.44
CA GLY A 1200 -25.83 -4.34 30.63
C GLY A 1200 -24.57 -5.13 31.00
N TYR A 1201 -23.66 -5.36 30.06
CA TYR A 1201 -22.34 -5.99 30.32
C TYR A 1201 -21.66 -5.39 31.56
N GLY A 1202 -21.24 -6.25 32.51
CA GLY A 1202 -20.63 -5.81 33.77
C GLY A 1202 -21.61 -5.55 34.93
N ILE A 1203 -22.92 -5.67 34.72
CA ILE A 1203 -23.96 -5.48 35.75
C ILE A 1203 -24.42 -6.84 36.32
N SER A 1204 -24.69 -6.91 37.62
CA SER A 1204 -25.15 -8.14 38.28
C SER A 1204 -26.66 -8.31 38.07
N ILE A 1205 -27.10 -9.35 37.38
CA ILE A 1205 -28.53 -9.68 37.30
C ILE A 1205 -28.94 -10.29 38.66
N PRO A 1206 -30.01 -9.81 39.33
CA PRO A 1206 -30.50 -10.45 40.53
C PRO A 1206 -30.98 -11.87 40.18
N THR A 1207 -30.27 -12.90 40.63
CA THR A 1207 -30.82 -14.25 40.67
C THR A 1207 -32.03 -14.22 41.62
N PRO A 1208 -33.19 -14.79 41.22
CA PRO A 1208 -34.33 -14.87 42.13
C PRO A 1208 -33.91 -15.65 43.38
N PRO A 1209 -34.35 -15.24 44.59
CA PRO A 1209 -34.18 -16.08 45.76
C PRO A 1209 -34.98 -17.36 45.51
N ASN A 1210 -34.29 -18.48 45.33
CA ASN A 1210 -34.95 -19.77 45.50
C ASN A 1210 -35.39 -19.86 46.95
N SER A 1211 -36.69 -20.12 47.12
CA SER A 1211 -37.43 -20.34 48.37
C SER A 1211 -36.65 -21.05 49.47
#